data_AF-A0A3D3NUA8-F1
#
_entry.id   AF-A0A3D3NUA8-F1
#
_cell.length_a   1.000
_cell.length_b   1.000
_cell.length_c   1.000
_cell.angle_alpha   90.00
_cell.angle_beta   90.00
_cell.angle_gamma   90.00
#
_symmetry.space_group_name_H-M   'P 1'
#
loop_
_entity.id
_entity.type
_entity.pdbx_description
1 polymer ?
#
loop_
_entity_poly.entity_id
_entity_poly.type
_entity_poly.pdbx_seq_one_letter_code
_entity_poly.pdbx_strand_id
1 'polypeptide(L)'
;MKTARDPAIICGEEQELGFAAFLGGRRVSEDDIYPAFLENARRFGIPNEGWHGGVFVANGGSIYRDAARGGARARGGQHLEFASAECTNPRDLRLQVRGMEKLMLDILDRTLESMPGGDGIRASFLRTNCDPAAAASWGTHLNIQSSAHPDDFEHNGLVPHLVTKMLLGGEGGFVPRSDPLKPGEPTYLLSPRMFHFGGHVTGGNSESARERPLICTKGDRHSLHHHRLHLIGFACLLSDRAHMLDRGSTMLVARVAELTRGAAFSKFALDSPADALRVVNWDPSLRALINLRNGAQMSALDIQEAYADACERHLDQLPPWAGAFLQDWKSALQDLRHGWERAMYLQWPLKRMIFETQGAFTLPNEPALLALDMKYGAYGRHETGVFDQMAAAGCLPDGQLLLDETEVHRARITPPQDTRAKLRGDAISEIIIQGPLRRGDGSHASWTSVFDAHRNAALDLGQTQCLTPHWRPVFKDSPKSLLESSQSYPPMRLYELGRYTEALAELDSQYPDNDHARSQRVWILARLGRASEAIETLDEHSLHMTDELLLSIDHLLVSRFLGFGPRPEAPLWIRVGGNADSRRSAVFASGAGAALLRMGELDAAEQKLRMAAGSLACTRIGARARCDLARCLAMKGALEPGFSKVVEAASVLESRGFFGDWAEFGLPTLARLAHMRGERSLALDALKRSRVMLAAFEARTALLRVRVLEARIRGVMDNEADSVFDAVNGLLSGDVPSCHASDPGLLVLEDCWAQWVSGEPLPDALHSKLPAARHDPCFWGL
;
A
#
# COMPACT_ATOMS: atom_id res chain seq x y z
N MET A 1 -13.84 -21.33 -22.38
CA MET A 1 -15.22 -21.04 -21.93
C MET A 1 -15.19 -19.75 -21.11
N LYS A 2 -15.60 -18.62 -21.69
CA LYS A 2 -15.82 -17.38 -20.93
C LYS A 2 -17.18 -17.51 -20.24
N THR A 3 -17.20 -17.98 -19.00
CA THR A 3 -18.37 -17.77 -18.14
C THR A 3 -18.51 -16.27 -17.97
N ALA A 4 -19.56 -15.68 -18.54
CA ALA A 4 -19.95 -14.31 -18.23
C ALA A 4 -20.18 -14.26 -16.71
N ARG A 5 -19.21 -13.72 -15.96
CA ARG A 5 -19.42 -13.40 -14.55
C ARG A 5 -20.42 -12.25 -14.53
N ASP A 6 -21.42 -12.33 -13.66
CA ASP A 6 -22.34 -11.23 -13.41
C ASP A 6 -21.56 -9.93 -13.20
N PRO A 7 -22.06 -8.78 -13.71
CA PRO A 7 -21.41 -7.49 -13.56
C PRO A 7 -21.51 -7.03 -12.11
N ALA A 8 -20.67 -7.56 -11.21
CA ALA A 8 -20.55 -7.10 -9.84
C ALA A 8 -19.60 -5.90 -9.76
N ILE A 9 -19.91 -4.95 -8.87
CA ILE A 9 -19.04 -3.80 -8.57
C ILE A 9 -18.48 -4.02 -7.17
N ILE A 10 -17.19 -4.36 -7.09
CA ILE A 10 -16.52 -4.54 -5.80
C ILE A 10 -16.25 -3.17 -5.18
N CYS A 11 -16.63 -2.99 -3.93
CA CYS A 11 -16.42 -1.75 -3.17
C CYS A 11 -16.02 -2.01 -1.71
N GLY A 12 -15.53 -0.96 -1.04
CA GLY A 12 -15.21 -0.94 0.38
C GLY A 12 -15.20 0.50 0.91
N GLU A 13 -15.35 0.69 2.21
CA GLU A 13 -15.40 2.01 2.86
C GLU A 13 -14.35 2.08 3.97
N GLU A 14 -13.59 3.16 3.98
CA GLU A 14 -12.67 3.53 5.06
C GLU A 14 -13.30 4.68 5.85
N GLN A 15 -13.27 4.60 7.17
CA GLN A 15 -13.90 5.57 8.07
C GLN A 15 -12.97 5.89 9.22
N GLU A 16 -12.42 7.11 9.21
CA GLU A 16 -11.76 7.70 10.36
C GLU A 16 -12.83 8.18 11.34
N LEU A 17 -12.63 7.90 12.63
CA LEU A 17 -13.55 8.32 13.68
C LEU A 17 -12.94 9.44 14.51
N GLY A 18 -13.73 10.48 14.76
CA GLY A 18 -13.44 11.40 15.85
C GLY A 18 -13.56 10.65 17.18
N PHE A 19 -12.80 11.07 18.18
CA PHE A 19 -12.80 10.44 19.49
C PHE A 19 -12.72 11.50 20.58
N ALA A 20 -13.48 11.30 21.64
CA ALA A 20 -13.44 12.15 22.82
C ALA A 20 -13.49 11.28 24.07
N ALA A 21 -12.63 11.57 25.06
CA ALA A 21 -12.61 10.89 26.34
C ALA A 21 -12.40 11.86 27.50
N PHE A 22 -13.15 11.68 28.59
CA PHE A 22 -13.10 12.55 29.77
C PHE A 22 -13.14 11.77 31.08
N LEU A 23 -12.35 12.20 32.06
CA LEU A 23 -12.34 11.70 33.45
C LEU A 23 -12.55 12.89 34.40
N GLY A 24 -13.66 12.91 35.13
CA GLY A 24 -13.99 14.01 36.06
C GLY A 24 -14.01 15.40 35.39
N GLY A 25 -14.44 15.46 34.11
CA GLY A 25 -14.46 16.69 33.31
C GLY A 25 -13.12 17.09 32.67
N ARG A 26 -12.04 16.35 32.91
CA ARG A 26 -10.73 16.58 32.27
C ARG A 26 -10.59 15.67 31.05
N ARG A 27 -10.10 16.21 29.93
CA ARG A 27 -9.82 15.42 28.71
C ARG A 27 -8.74 14.39 28.99
N VAL A 28 -8.98 13.15 28.54
CA VAL A 28 -8.01 12.04 28.52
C VAL A 28 -7.40 11.97 27.12
N SER A 29 -6.10 11.73 27.04
CA SER A 29 -5.39 11.67 25.76
C SER A 29 -5.77 10.39 25.00
N GLU A 30 -5.91 10.49 23.69
CA GLU A 30 -6.07 9.34 22.80
C GLU A 30 -4.86 8.40 22.89
N ASP A 31 -3.66 8.94 23.15
CA ASP A 31 -2.43 8.15 23.36
C ASP A 31 -2.49 7.23 24.59
N ASP A 32 -3.34 7.54 25.57
CA ASP A 32 -3.52 6.72 26.77
C ASP A 32 -4.49 5.55 26.54
N ILE A 33 -5.35 5.64 25.51
CA ILE A 33 -6.43 4.68 25.26
C ILE A 33 -6.13 3.82 24.02
N TYR A 34 -5.66 4.42 22.92
CA TYR A 34 -5.53 3.74 21.62
C TYR A 34 -4.60 2.51 21.64
N PRO A 35 -3.46 2.51 22.36
CA PRO A 35 -2.63 1.30 22.46
C PRO A 35 -3.38 0.12 23.10
N ALA A 36 -4.10 0.36 24.20
CA ALA A 36 -4.91 -0.65 24.87
C ALA A 36 -6.12 -1.08 24.01
N PHE A 37 -6.69 -0.15 23.24
CA PHE A 37 -7.74 -0.43 22.26
C PHE A 37 -7.26 -1.41 21.20
N LEU A 38 -6.13 -1.12 20.53
CA LEU A 38 -5.58 -1.98 19.49
C LEU A 38 -5.16 -3.35 20.04
N GLU A 39 -4.67 -3.40 21.29
CA GLU A 39 -4.37 -4.67 21.94
C GLU A 39 -5.64 -5.50 22.18
N ASN A 40 -6.73 -4.89 22.65
CA ASN A 40 -8.02 -5.57 22.78
C ASN A 40 -8.61 -5.96 21.42
N ALA A 41 -8.37 -5.19 20.35
CA ALA A 41 -8.81 -5.51 19.00
C ALA A 41 -8.20 -6.83 18.48
N ARG A 42 -7.00 -7.22 18.94
CA ARG A 42 -6.37 -8.53 18.60
C ARG A 42 -7.16 -9.74 19.08
N ARG A 43 -8.13 -9.57 19.99
CA ARG A 43 -9.05 -10.66 20.38
C ARG A 43 -10.06 -11.01 19.30
N PHE A 44 -10.29 -10.10 18.36
CA PHE A 44 -11.27 -10.24 17.28
C PHE A 44 -10.61 -10.46 15.91
N GLY A 45 -9.28 -10.53 15.88
CA GLY A 45 -8.54 -10.48 14.64
C GLY A 45 -7.10 -10.96 14.76
N ILE A 46 -6.35 -10.81 13.67
CA ILE A 46 -4.92 -11.06 13.63
C ILE A 46 -4.18 -9.83 13.09
N PRO A 47 -2.87 -9.67 13.39
CA PRO A 47 -2.08 -8.53 12.94
C PRO A 47 -2.13 -8.31 11.42
N ASN A 48 -2.09 -7.04 11.00
CA ASN A 48 -1.90 -6.67 9.60
C ASN A 48 -0.44 -6.93 9.14
N GLU A 49 -0.25 -7.34 7.88
CA GLU A 49 1.03 -7.39 7.17
C GLU A 49 1.51 -5.96 6.84
N GLY A 50 2.24 -5.30 7.75
CA GLY A 50 2.83 -3.99 7.48
C GLY A 50 3.07 -3.10 8.71
N TRP A 51 3.65 -1.92 8.46
CA TRP A 51 3.77 -0.83 9.45
C TRP A 51 2.38 -0.33 9.84
N HIS A 52 2.21 0.19 11.06
CA HIS A 52 0.98 0.78 11.67
C HIS A 52 0.21 -0.05 12.72
N GLY A 53 0.58 -1.31 12.99
CA GLY A 53 0.12 -2.01 14.20
C GLY A 53 -1.39 -2.30 14.27
N GLY A 54 -2.09 -2.32 13.14
CA GLY A 54 -3.52 -2.66 13.04
C GLY A 54 -3.82 -4.17 13.03
N VAL A 55 -5.11 -4.50 12.95
CA VAL A 55 -5.64 -5.86 12.92
C VAL A 55 -6.64 -6.05 11.78
N PHE A 56 -6.61 -7.21 11.14
CA PHE A 56 -7.74 -7.71 10.34
C PHE A 56 -8.64 -8.54 11.24
N VAL A 57 -9.94 -8.25 11.22
CA VAL A 57 -10.92 -8.88 12.10
C VAL A 57 -11.72 -9.97 11.37
N ALA A 58 -12.37 -10.84 12.14
CA ALA A 58 -13.09 -12.01 11.63
C ALA A 58 -14.20 -11.68 10.61
N ASN A 59 -14.77 -10.47 10.64
CA ASN A 59 -15.75 -10.05 9.62
C ASN A 59 -15.11 -9.59 8.30
N GLY A 60 -13.79 -9.71 8.13
CA GLY A 60 -13.07 -9.34 6.91
C GLY A 60 -12.75 -7.83 6.80
N GLY A 61 -13.12 -7.01 7.79
CA GLY A 61 -12.65 -5.63 7.89
C GLY A 61 -11.25 -5.52 8.51
N SER A 62 -10.73 -4.31 8.57
CA SER A 62 -9.50 -3.98 9.32
C SER A 62 -9.69 -2.78 10.23
N ILE A 63 -8.95 -2.76 11.33
CA ILE A 63 -8.91 -1.65 12.30
C ILE A 63 -7.45 -1.25 12.49
N TYR A 64 -7.15 0.05 12.40
CA TYR A 64 -5.80 0.56 12.60
C TYR A 64 -5.81 1.99 13.13
N ARG A 65 -4.64 2.43 13.58
CA ARG A 65 -4.39 3.83 13.91
C ARG A 65 -3.75 4.50 12.70
N ASP A 66 -4.49 5.38 12.03
CA ASP A 66 -3.91 6.16 10.95
C ASP A 66 -3.05 7.28 11.53
N ALA A 67 -1.78 7.27 11.17
CA ALA A 67 -0.80 8.24 11.64
C ALA A 67 -0.15 8.88 10.42
N ALA A 68 -0.37 10.19 10.26
CA ALA A 68 0.27 10.98 9.22
C ALA A 68 1.78 10.68 9.18
N ARG A 69 2.32 10.43 7.99
CA ARG A 69 3.73 10.07 7.75
C ARG A 69 4.69 11.08 8.40
N GLY A 70 5.13 10.80 9.63
CA GLY A 70 6.07 11.65 10.37
C GLY A 70 6.61 11.06 11.68
N GLY A 71 6.27 9.80 12.00
CA GLY A 71 6.68 9.13 13.24
C GLY A 71 6.00 9.70 14.48
N ALA A 72 6.34 9.16 15.66
CA ALA A 72 5.74 9.48 16.96
C ALA A 72 5.85 10.95 17.41
N ARG A 73 6.44 11.84 16.58
CA ARG A 73 6.61 13.27 16.85
C ARG A 73 5.77 14.20 15.95
N ALA A 74 5.04 13.67 14.97
CA ALA A 74 4.11 14.47 14.18
C ALA A 74 2.88 14.82 15.03
N ARG A 75 2.82 16.04 15.56
CA ARG A 75 1.62 16.58 16.20
C ARG A 75 0.60 16.93 15.13
N GLY A 76 -0.28 15.98 14.82
CA GLY A 76 -1.44 16.14 13.94
C GLY A 76 -2.26 14.85 13.88
N GLY A 77 -3.54 14.94 14.25
CA GLY A 77 -4.62 13.95 14.13
C GLY A 77 -4.22 12.49 13.91
N GLN A 78 -4.03 11.73 15.00
CA GLN A 78 -4.02 10.27 14.91
C GLN A 78 -5.45 9.78 15.16
N HIS A 79 -6.08 9.20 14.14
CA HIS A 79 -7.45 8.70 14.23
C HIS A 79 -7.45 7.18 14.36
N LEU A 80 -8.42 6.66 15.12
CA LEU A 80 -8.80 5.26 14.95
C LEU A 80 -9.63 5.17 13.67
N GLU A 81 -9.23 4.25 12.82
CA GLU A 81 -9.84 4.03 11.52
C GLU A 81 -10.26 2.57 11.41
N PHE A 82 -11.40 2.36 10.77
CA PHE A 82 -11.74 1.05 10.24
C PHE A 82 -11.94 1.09 8.74
N ALA A 83 -11.61 -0.02 8.09
CA ALA A 83 -11.96 -0.29 6.71
C ALA A 83 -12.88 -1.50 6.64
N SER A 84 -14.00 -1.38 5.93
CA SER A 84 -14.97 -2.46 5.77
C SER A 84 -14.41 -3.61 4.91
N ALA A 85 -15.02 -4.78 5.02
CA ALA A 85 -14.79 -5.88 4.11
C ALA A 85 -15.23 -5.53 2.68
N GLU A 86 -14.66 -6.17 1.66
CA GLU A 86 -15.10 -5.97 0.28
C GLU A 86 -16.54 -6.46 0.08
N CYS A 87 -17.38 -5.60 -0.50
CA CYS A 87 -18.79 -5.84 -0.80
C CYS A 87 -19.08 -5.70 -2.29
N THR A 88 -20.25 -6.15 -2.75
CA THR A 88 -20.68 -6.11 -4.17
C THR A 88 -21.85 -5.16 -4.44
N ASN A 89 -22.44 -4.62 -3.37
CA ASN A 89 -23.66 -3.82 -3.41
C ASN A 89 -23.72 -2.84 -2.23
N PRO A 90 -24.45 -1.72 -2.35
CA PRO A 90 -24.50 -0.68 -1.33
C PRO A 90 -25.12 -1.13 0.00
N ARG A 91 -26.06 -2.09 -0.02
CA ARG A 91 -26.71 -2.61 1.19
C ARG A 91 -25.73 -3.37 2.07
N ASP A 92 -24.97 -4.29 1.48
CA ASP A 92 -23.98 -5.07 2.22
C ASP A 92 -22.82 -4.19 2.68
N LEU A 93 -22.42 -3.19 1.88
CA LEU A 93 -21.44 -2.19 2.32
C LEU A 93 -21.93 -1.48 3.58
N ARG A 94 -23.20 -1.03 3.60
CA ARG A 94 -23.78 -0.38 4.77
C ARG A 94 -23.86 -1.32 5.98
N LEU A 95 -24.24 -2.57 5.78
CA LEU A 95 -24.23 -3.59 6.85
C LEU A 95 -22.84 -3.77 7.45
N GLN A 96 -21.80 -3.86 6.61
CA GLN A 96 -20.43 -4.00 7.06
C GLN A 96 -19.95 -2.76 7.82
N VAL A 97 -20.28 -1.55 7.37
CA VAL A 97 -19.96 -0.30 8.07
C VAL A 97 -20.61 -0.28 9.46
N ARG A 98 -21.93 -0.52 9.58
CA ARG A 98 -22.60 -0.58 10.89
C ARG A 98 -22.08 -1.72 11.77
N GLY A 99 -21.69 -2.85 11.17
CA GLY A 99 -21.04 -3.96 11.86
C GLY A 99 -19.69 -3.57 12.46
N MET A 100 -18.87 -2.84 11.71
CA MET A 100 -17.59 -2.30 12.19
C MET A 100 -17.80 -1.24 13.28
N GLU A 101 -18.79 -0.34 13.17
CA GLU A 101 -19.11 0.62 14.22
C GLU A 101 -19.44 -0.07 15.56
N LYS A 102 -20.29 -1.12 15.52
CA LYS A 102 -20.59 -1.92 16.73
C LYS A 102 -19.35 -2.63 17.26
N LEU A 103 -18.49 -3.17 16.38
CA LEU A 103 -17.25 -3.82 16.80
C LEU A 103 -16.28 -2.82 17.47
N MET A 104 -16.16 -1.62 16.94
CA MET A 104 -15.34 -0.55 17.53
C MET A 104 -15.82 -0.21 18.94
N LEU A 105 -17.14 -0.11 19.16
CA LEU A 105 -17.68 0.06 20.52
C LEU A 105 -17.38 -1.11 21.45
N ASP A 106 -17.60 -2.35 21.00
CA ASP A 106 -17.32 -3.53 21.82
C ASP A 106 -15.85 -3.58 22.27
N ILE A 107 -14.93 -3.15 21.41
CA ILE A 107 -13.49 -3.05 21.73
C ILE A 107 -13.24 -1.90 22.71
N LEU A 108 -13.86 -0.74 22.51
CA LEU A 108 -13.73 0.41 23.40
C LEU A 108 -14.20 0.07 24.82
N ASP A 109 -15.38 -0.53 24.94
CA ASP A 109 -15.96 -0.89 26.24
C ASP A 109 -15.05 -1.85 27.01
N ARG A 110 -14.54 -2.89 26.35
CA ARG A 110 -13.56 -3.82 26.95
C ARG A 110 -12.27 -3.13 27.33
N THR A 111 -11.84 -2.17 26.52
CA THR A 111 -10.62 -1.40 26.79
C THR A 111 -10.78 -0.63 28.10
N LEU A 112 -11.88 0.12 28.24
CA LEU A 112 -12.17 0.87 29.46
C LEU A 112 -12.33 -0.04 30.68
N GLU A 113 -13.02 -1.19 30.54
CA GLU A 113 -13.16 -2.18 31.64
C GLU A 113 -11.81 -2.78 32.08
N SER A 114 -10.84 -2.89 31.16
CA SER A 114 -9.51 -3.44 31.46
C SER A 114 -8.50 -2.42 32.00
N MET A 115 -8.76 -1.11 31.83
CA MET A 115 -7.85 -0.04 32.20
C MET A 115 -8.02 0.37 33.67
N PRO A 116 -6.92 0.60 34.43
CA PRO A 116 -7.02 1.15 35.77
C PRO A 116 -7.74 2.51 35.78
N GLY A 117 -8.86 2.60 36.50
CA GLY A 117 -9.70 3.81 36.55
C GLY A 117 -10.57 4.05 35.30
N GLY A 118 -10.61 3.09 34.37
CA GLY A 118 -11.38 3.22 33.12
C GLY A 118 -12.88 3.34 33.31
N ASP A 119 -13.45 2.79 34.41
CA ASP A 119 -14.87 2.96 34.77
C ASP A 119 -15.29 4.44 34.97
N GLY A 120 -14.33 5.31 35.28
CA GLY A 120 -14.56 6.75 35.42
C GLY A 120 -14.45 7.52 34.10
N ILE A 121 -13.94 6.89 33.04
CA ILE A 121 -13.70 7.51 31.73
C ILE A 121 -14.98 7.43 30.91
N ARG A 122 -15.48 8.59 30.50
CA ARG A 122 -16.54 8.71 29.49
C ARG A 122 -15.89 8.91 28.13
N ALA A 123 -15.91 7.88 27.30
CA ALA A 123 -15.36 7.93 25.95
C ALA A 123 -16.43 7.65 24.89
N SER A 124 -16.29 8.33 23.75
CA SER A 124 -17.23 8.29 22.64
C SER A 124 -16.50 8.43 21.32
N PHE A 125 -16.90 7.64 20.33
CA PHE A 125 -16.61 7.93 18.93
C PHE A 125 -17.56 9.01 18.43
N LEU A 126 -17.10 9.78 17.45
CA LEU A 126 -17.84 10.87 16.82
C LEU A 126 -18.02 10.52 15.35
N ARG A 127 -19.23 10.09 14.98
CA ARG A 127 -19.64 9.78 13.60
C ARG A 127 -19.95 11.07 12.83
N THR A 128 -18.92 11.87 12.63
CA THR A 128 -18.88 13.11 11.83
C THR A 128 -17.54 13.14 11.08
N ASN A 129 -17.29 14.12 10.22
CA ASN A 129 -16.01 14.29 9.52
C ASN A 129 -15.31 15.62 9.82
N CYS A 130 -15.94 16.46 10.62
CA CYS A 130 -15.47 17.79 10.94
C CYS A 130 -15.61 18.01 12.43
N ASP A 131 -14.59 18.65 13.01
CA ASP A 131 -14.71 19.40 14.24
C ASP A 131 -14.83 20.88 13.84
N PRO A 132 -16.06 21.45 13.85
CA PRO A 132 -16.26 22.83 13.46
C PRO A 132 -15.49 23.81 14.35
N ALA A 133 -15.28 23.47 15.63
CA ALA A 133 -14.59 24.35 16.57
C ALA A 133 -13.07 24.35 16.37
N ALA A 134 -12.49 23.20 16.01
CA ALA A 134 -11.06 23.07 15.75
C ALA A 134 -10.67 23.33 14.27
N ALA A 135 -11.65 23.53 13.38
CA ALA A 135 -11.46 23.56 11.92
C ALA A 135 -10.69 22.34 11.39
N ALA A 136 -10.84 21.20 12.06
CA ALA A 136 -10.20 19.94 11.71
C ALA A 136 -11.19 19.03 10.96
N SER A 137 -10.66 18.18 10.08
CA SER A 137 -11.48 17.21 9.33
C SER A 137 -10.73 15.90 9.10
N TRP A 138 -11.43 14.78 9.20
CA TRP A 138 -10.93 13.41 9.08
C TRP A 138 -11.77 12.57 8.12
N GLY A 139 -11.17 11.56 7.51
CA GLY A 139 -11.60 10.79 6.34
C GLY A 139 -12.89 9.97 6.42
N THR A 140 -13.70 10.00 5.36
CA THR A 140 -14.52 8.85 4.93
C THR A 140 -14.23 8.63 3.46
N HIS A 141 -13.77 7.44 3.09
CA HIS A 141 -13.34 7.14 1.72
C HIS A 141 -14.13 5.97 1.14
N LEU A 142 -14.53 6.11 -0.12
CA LEU A 142 -15.12 5.02 -0.90
C LEU A 142 -14.08 4.45 -1.85
N ASN A 143 -13.90 3.14 -1.79
CA ASN A 143 -13.04 2.38 -2.67
C ASN A 143 -13.90 1.60 -3.66
N ILE A 144 -13.62 1.70 -4.96
CA ILE A 144 -14.28 0.92 -6.01
C ILE A 144 -13.22 0.19 -6.84
N GLN A 145 -13.41 -1.10 -7.09
CA GLN A 145 -12.57 -1.84 -8.01
C GLN A 145 -12.86 -1.40 -9.44
N SER A 146 -11.82 -1.02 -10.18
CA SER A 146 -11.93 -0.53 -11.55
C SER A 146 -11.05 -1.30 -12.52
N SER A 147 -11.52 -1.46 -13.76
CA SER A 147 -10.69 -1.91 -14.88
C SER A 147 -9.90 -0.77 -15.53
N ALA A 148 -10.35 0.47 -15.36
CA ALA A 148 -9.72 1.68 -15.87
C ALA A 148 -8.67 2.22 -14.86
N HIS A 149 -7.76 3.05 -15.34
CA HIS A 149 -6.82 3.72 -14.45
C HIS A 149 -7.57 4.81 -13.66
N PRO A 150 -7.27 5.04 -12.36
CA PRO A 150 -7.91 6.11 -11.59
C PRO A 150 -7.85 7.49 -12.26
N ASP A 151 -6.74 7.82 -12.90
CA ASP A 151 -6.54 9.07 -13.68
C ASP A 151 -7.58 9.27 -14.79
N ASP A 152 -8.13 8.19 -15.36
CA ASP A 152 -9.11 8.28 -16.44
C ASP A 152 -10.44 8.88 -15.95
N PHE A 153 -10.79 8.70 -14.66
CA PHE A 153 -12.09 9.10 -14.11
C PHE A 153 -12.28 10.60 -13.99
N GLU A 154 -11.18 11.36 -13.89
CA GLU A 154 -11.25 12.82 -13.90
C GLU A 154 -11.82 13.33 -15.23
N HIS A 155 -11.38 12.74 -16.34
CA HIS A 155 -11.84 13.08 -17.68
C HIS A 155 -13.13 12.36 -18.08
N ASN A 156 -13.45 11.23 -17.44
CA ASN A 156 -14.64 10.42 -17.77
C ASN A 156 -15.94 10.90 -17.09
N GLY A 157 -15.97 12.13 -16.56
CA GLY A 157 -17.19 12.74 -16.05
C GLY A 157 -17.62 12.26 -14.67
N LEU A 158 -16.70 11.75 -13.84
CA LEU A 158 -17.02 11.42 -12.44
C LEU A 158 -17.09 12.66 -11.54
N VAL A 159 -16.27 13.68 -11.80
CA VAL A 159 -16.19 14.90 -10.97
C VAL A 159 -17.53 15.63 -10.82
N PRO A 160 -18.34 15.88 -11.88
CA PRO A 160 -19.63 16.53 -11.71
C PRO A 160 -20.59 15.76 -10.81
N HIS A 161 -20.56 14.41 -10.86
CA HIS A 161 -21.32 13.56 -9.94
C HIS A 161 -20.83 13.73 -8.49
N LEU A 162 -19.53 13.66 -8.25
CA LEU A 162 -18.97 13.80 -6.89
C LEU A 162 -19.26 15.17 -6.27
N VAL A 163 -19.34 16.23 -7.10
CA VAL A 163 -19.75 17.56 -6.66
C VAL A 163 -21.25 17.60 -6.33
N THR A 164 -22.11 17.01 -7.16
CA THR A 164 -23.56 17.16 -7.02
C THR A 164 -24.22 16.13 -6.11
N LYS A 165 -23.59 14.97 -5.84
CA LYS A 165 -24.12 13.92 -4.95
C LYS A 165 -24.33 14.36 -3.50
N MET A 166 -23.75 15.50 -3.08
CA MET A 166 -23.98 16.09 -1.75
C MET A 166 -25.47 16.25 -1.40
N LEU A 167 -26.33 16.44 -2.40
CA LEU A 167 -27.79 16.49 -2.16
C LEU A 167 -28.36 15.18 -1.61
N LEU A 168 -27.73 14.03 -1.93
CA LEU A 168 -28.07 12.70 -1.42
C LEU A 168 -27.26 12.37 -0.14
N GLY A 169 -25.96 12.68 -0.16
CA GLY A 169 -24.97 12.19 0.80
C GLY A 169 -24.33 13.24 1.70
N GLY A 170 -24.91 14.43 1.81
CA GLY A 170 -24.43 15.47 2.73
C GLY A 170 -24.76 15.15 4.18
N GLU A 171 -23.79 15.32 5.07
CA GLU A 171 -23.93 15.11 6.52
C GLU A 171 -24.63 16.26 7.24
N GLY A 172 -24.69 17.45 6.62
CA GLY A 172 -25.27 18.65 7.18
C GLY A 172 -24.49 19.23 8.36
N GLY A 173 -24.41 20.56 8.44
CA GLY A 173 -23.82 21.22 9.61
C GLY A 173 -23.45 22.67 9.35
N PHE A 174 -22.62 23.23 10.23
CA PHE A 174 -22.22 24.64 10.16
C PHE A 174 -20.70 24.81 10.06
N VAL A 175 -20.29 25.92 9.46
CA VAL A 175 -18.93 26.47 9.60
C VAL A 175 -18.95 27.68 10.55
N PRO A 176 -17.86 27.92 11.33
CA PRO A 176 -17.78 29.05 12.25
C PRO A 176 -17.97 30.41 11.57
N ARG A 177 -18.53 31.38 12.30
CA ARG A 177 -18.75 32.77 11.80
C ARG A 177 -17.48 33.52 11.38
N SER A 178 -16.32 33.05 11.84
CA SER A 178 -15.02 33.64 11.55
C SER A 178 -14.49 33.30 10.15
N ASP A 179 -15.27 32.56 9.34
CA ASP A 179 -14.94 32.31 7.95
C ASP A 179 -14.87 33.62 7.14
N PRO A 180 -13.73 33.93 6.49
CA PRO A 180 -13.53 35.15 5.73
C PRO A 180 -14.43 35.28 4.48
N LEU A 181 -15.08 34.22 4.01
CA LEU A 181 -15.95 34.23 2.82
C LEU A 181 -17.39 34.65 3.11
N LYS A 182 -17.89 34.44 4.32
CA LYS A 182 -19.19 34.95 4.82
C LYS A 182 -19.06 35.40 6.27
N PRO A 183 -18.30 36.48 6.53
CA PRO A 183 -18.07 36.94 7.88
C PRO A 183 -19.39 37.38 8.52
N GLY A 184 -19.69 36.83 9.70
CA GLY A 184 -20.76 37.34 10.57
C GLY A 184 -22.04 36.53 10.66
N GLU A 185 -22.26 35.46 9.87
CA GLU A 185 -23.46 34.62 9.95
C GLU A 185 -23.14 33.11 9.94
N PRO A 186 -23.69 32.29 10.86
CA PRO A 186 -23.52 30.85 10.82
C PRO A 186 -24.29 30.32 9.62
N THR A 187 -23.58 29.81 8.62
CA THR A 187 -24.18 29.30 7.39
C THR A 187 -24.29 27.79 7.46
N TYR A 188 -25.51 27.27 7.24
CA TYR A 188 -25.73 25.84 7.11
C TYR A 188 -25.24 25.34 5.76
N LEU A 189 -24.42 24.28 5.77
CA LEU A 189 -23.88 23.63 4.58
C LEU A 189 -24.50 22.24 4.40
N LEU A 190 -24.62 21.80 3.15
CA LEU A 190 -25.01 20.42 2.83
C LEU A 190 -23.99 19.41 3.39
N SER A 191 -22.70 19.74 3.27
CA SER A 191 -21.57 18.93 3.72
C SER A 191 -20.44 19.84 4.22
N PRO A 192 -20.34 20.10 5.53
CA PRO A 192 -19.19 20.78 6.14
C PRO A 192 -17.85 20.17 5.74
N ARG A 193 -17.77 18.86 5.50
CA ARG A 193 -16.56 18.20 4.97
C ARG A 193 -16.09 18.83 3.67
N MET A 194 -17.00 19.10 2.73
CA MET A 194 -16.64 19.64 1.42
C MET A 194 -16.08 21.07 1.50
N PHE A 195 -16.31 21.79 2.60
CA PHE A 195 -15.62 23.05 2.86
C PHE A 195 -14.08 22.90 2.77
N HIS A 196 -13.55 21.77 3.26
CA HIS A 196 -12.11 21.50 3.29
C HIS A 196 -11.50 21.08 1.93
N PHE A 197 -12.30 21.00 0.87
CA PHE A 197 -11.88 20.59 -0.48
C PHE A 197 -11.69 21.76 -1.46
N GLY A 198 -11.98 23.01 -1.04
CA GLY A 198 -12.14 24.17 -1.92
C GLY A 198 -10.92 24.62 -2.73
N GLY A 199 -9.71 24.11 -2.46
CA GLY A 199 -8.47 24.51 -3.15
C GLY A 199 -8.04 23.61 -4.31
N HIS A 200 -8.32 22.30 -4.27
CA HIS A 200 -7.77 21.31 -5.21
C HIS A 200 -8.74 20.14 -5.40
N VAL A 201 -9.73 20.29 -6.29
CA VAL A 201 -10.77 19.27 -6.54
C VAL A 201 -10.30 18.13 -7.45
N THR A 202 -9.22 18.35 -8.22
CA THR A 202 -8.70 17.47 -9.29
C THR A 202 -7.18 17.30 -9.18
N GLY A 203 -6.64 16.20 -9.72
CA GLY A 203 -5.20 16.03 -9.94
C GLY A 203 -4.27 15.90 -8.72
N GLY A 204 -4.66 15.24 -7.62
CA GLY A 204 -3.82 15.10 -6.43
C GLY A 204 -3.28 13.69 -6.18
N ASN A 205 -2.00 13.61 -5.79
CA ASN A 205 -1.31 12.39 -5.32
C ASN A 205 -1.17 12.35 -3.78
N SER A 206 -1.87 13.24 -3.08
CA SER A 206 -1.73 13.49 -1.65
C SER A 206 -3.07 13.28 -0.92
N GLU A 207 -3.02 12.53 0.18
CA GLU A 207 -4.08 12.49 1.23
C GLU A 207 -3.88 13.62 2.26
N SER A 208 -2.88 14.50 2.06
CA SER A 208 -2.48 15.49 3.04
C SER A 208 -3.54 16.59 3.22
N ALA A 209 -3.60 17.16 4.42
CA ALA A 209 -4.54 18.21 4.80
C ALA A 209 -4.48 19.50 3.96
N ARG A 210 -3.52 19.65 3.03
CA ARG A 210 -3.31 20.87 2.24
C ARG A 210 -3.78 20.75 0.77
N GLU A 211 -3.88 19.55 0.22
CA GLU A 211 -4.28 19.28 -1.17
C GLU A 211 -5.14 18.00 -1.20
N ARG A 212 -6.46 18.13 -1.04
CA ARG A 212 -7.43 17.02 -0.97
C ARG A 212 -8.21 16.88 -2.29
N PRO A 213 -7.78 16.05 -3.26
CA PRO A 213 -8.53 15.83 -4.51
C PRO A 213 -9.79 15.01 -4.27
N LEU A 214 -10.86 15.15 -5.06
CA LEU A 214 -12.02 14.24 -4.91
C LEU A 214 -11.70 12.79 -5.32
N ILE A 215 -10.74 12.63 -6.23
CA ILE A 215 -10.23 11.34 -6.73
C ILE A 215 -8.74 11.26 -6.38
N CYS A 216 -8.36 10.27 -5.56
CA CYS A 216 -6.96 10.01 -5.23
C CYS A 216 -6.38 8.98 -6.20
N THR A 217 -5.26 9.31 -6.84
CA THR A 217 -4.62 8.47 -7.87
C THR A 217 -3.51 7.56 -7.32
N LYS A 218 -3.35 7.51 -6.00
CA LYS A 218 -2.31 6.73 -5.32
C LYS A 218 -2.55 5.21 -5.46
N GLY A 219 -1.49 4.50 -5.84
CA GLY A 219 -1.54 3.25 -6.60
C GLY A 219 -1.63 1.91 -5.87
N ASP A 220 -2.29 1.79 -4.73
CA ASP A 220 -2.48 0.48 -4.08
C ASP A 220 -3.67 -0.26 -4.68
N ARG A 221 -3.38 -1.22 -5.56
CA ARG A 221 -4.40 -1.96 -6.34
C ARG A 221 -5.14 -3.02 -5.53
N HIS A 222 -4.53 -3.55 -4.46
CA HIS A 222 -5.02 -4.67 -3.64
C HIS A 222 -5.68 -5.82 -4.43
N SER A 223 -5.30 -6.00 -5.70
CA SER A 223 -5.87 -6.92 -6.68
C SER A 223 -4.81 -7.20 -7.74
N LEU A 224 -4.76 -8.43 -8.25
CA LEU A 224 -3.79 -8.82 -9.28
C LEU A 224 -4.06 -8.18 -10.66
N HIS A 225 -5.31 -7.80 -10.93
CA HIS A 225 -5.76 -7.45 -12.29
C HIS A 225 -6.52 -6.13 -12.40
N HIS A 226 -6.93 -5.56 -11.26
CA HIS A 226 -7.78 -4.36 -11.25
C HIS A 226 -7.08 -3.21 -10.53
N HIS A 227 -7.53 -2.00 -10.81
CA HIS A 227 -7.16 -0.79 -10.09
C HIS A 227 -8.12 -0.57 -8.90
N ARG A 228 -7.69 0.26 -7.96
CA ARG A 228 -8.53 0.78 -6.87
C ARG A 228 -8.81 2.25 -7.15
N LEU A 229 -10.07 2.59 -7.42
CA LEU A 229 -10.55 3.96 -7.47
C LEU A 229 -10.81 4.42 -6.03
N HIS A 230 -9.94 5.26 -5.50
CA HIS A 230 -10.00 5.75 -4.12
C HIS A 230 -10.59 7.17 -4.09
N LEU A 231 -11.79 7.32 -3.52
CA LEU A 231 -12.56 8.55 -3.52
C LEU A 231 -12.67 9.09 -2.10
N ILE A 232 -12.17 10.30 -1.86
CA ILE A 232 -12.05 10.83 -0.48
C ILE A 232 -13.13 11.87 -0.12
N GLY A 233 -14.00 12.22 -1.08
CA GLY A 233 -15.10 13.17 -0.92
C GLY A 233 -16.40 12.55 -0.40
N PHE A 234 -16.35 11.74 0.66
CA PHE A 234 -17.55 11.12 1.26
C PHE A 234 -17.77 11.56 2.68
N ALA A 235 -19.03 11.56 3.11
CA ALA A 235 -19.40 11.90 4.48
C ALA A 235 -19.76 10.64 5.31
N CYS A 236 -19.55 10.73 6.61
CA CYS A 236 -20.02 9.79 7.62
C CYS A 236 -21.53 9.99 7.79
N LEU A 237 -22.30 9.03 7.30
CA LEU A 237 -23.76 9.09 7.29
C LEU A 237 -24.34 8.07 8.27
N LEU A 238 -25.29 8.50 9.10
CA LEU A 238 -26.04 7.67 10.03
C LEU A 238 -27.33 7.12 9.41
N SER A 239 -27.89 7.81 8.42
CA SER A 239 -29.01 7.31 7.62
C SER A 239 -28.57 6.15 6.73
N ASP A 240 -29.24 5.00 6.84
CA ASP A 240 -29.02 3.85 5.97
C ASP A 240 -29.33 4.22 4.50
N ARG A 241 -30.45 4.90 4.25
CA ARG A 241 -30.85 5.28 2.88
C ARG A 241 -29.93 6.32 2.28
N ALA A 242 -29.51 7.34 3.03
CA ALA A 242 -28.57 8.34 2.53
C ALA A 242 -27.21 7.70 2.17
N HIS A 243 -26.71 6.81 3.03
CA HIS A 243 -25.48 6.06 2.77
C HIS A 243 -25.60 5.23 1.50
N MET A 244 -26.65 4.41 1.38
CA MET A 244 -26.85 3.57 0.20
C MET A 244 -27.01 4.39 -1.08
N LEU A 245 -27.76 5.50 -1.07
CA LEU A 245 -27.94 6.40 -2.23
C LEU A 245 -26.62 7.05 -2.67
N ASP A 246 -25.84 7.59 -1.73
CA ASP A 246 -24.57 8.26 -2.00
C ASP A 246 -23.50 7.30 -2.57
N ARG A 247 -23.36 6.11 -1.96
CA ARG A 247 -22.39 5.10 -2.41
C ARG A 247 -22.87 4.39 -3.66
N GLY A 248 -24.12 3.95 -3.70
CA GLY A 248 -24.71 3.21 -4.82
C GLY A 248 -24.74 4.03 -6.11
N SER A 249 -25.09 5.32 -6.05
CA SER A 249 -25.09 6.20 -7.23
C SER A 249 -23.67 6.34 -7.76
N THR A 250 -22.68 6.53 -6.88
CA THR A 250 -21.28 6.61 -7.28
C THR A 250 -20.76 5.31 -7.89
N MET A 251 -21.15 4.15 -7.35
CA MET A 251 -20.81 2.84 -7.91
C MET A 251 -21.35 2.69 -9.34
N LEU A 252 -22.62 3.01 -9.58
CA LEU A 252 -23.22 2.93 -10.93
C LEU A 252 -22.58 3.93 -11.89
N VAL A 253 -22.37 5.17 -11.47
CA VAL A 253 -21.75 6.21 -12.30
C VAL A 253 -20.33 5.83 -12.68
N ALA A 254 -19.51 5.34 -11.74
CA ALA A 254 -18.17 4.86 -12.03
C ALA A 254 -18.21 3.70 -13.06
N ARG A 255 -19.13 2.74 -12.88
CA ARG A 255 -19.28 1.62 -13.80
C ARG A 255 -19.69 2.06 -15.22
N VAL A 256 -20.65 2.98 -15.34
CA VAL A 256 -21.08 3.52 -16.64
C VAL A 256 -19.99 4.37 -17.28
N ALA A 257 -19.22 5.11 -16.48
CA ALA A 257 -18.09 5.89 -16.96
C ALA A 257 -17.01 4.98 -17.56
N GLU A 258 -16.73 3.83 -16.95
CA GLU A 258 -15.84 2.80 -17.52
C GLU A 258 -16.39 2.24 -18.83
N LEU A 259 -17.66 1.77 -18.82
CA LEU A 259 -18.29 1.12 -19.98
C LEU A 259 -18.30 2.04 -21.21
N THR A 260 -18.53 3.33 -20.99
CA THR A 260 -18.66 4.32 -22.06
C THR A 260 -17.40 5.13 -22.32
N ARG A 261 -16.32 4.90 -21.57
CA ARG A 261 -15.11 5.75 -21.56
C ARG A 261 -15.46 7.23 -21.40
N GLY A 262 -16.34 7.50 -20.44
CA GLY A 262 -16.84 8.84 -20.12
C GLY A 262 -17.85 9.46 -21.07
N ALA A 263 -18.14 8.84 -22.23
CA ALA A 263 -19.02 9.42 -23.24
C ALA A 263 -20.45 9.69 -22.73
N ALA A 264 -20.95 8.90 -21.77
CA ALA A 264 -22.27 9.10 -21.17
C ALA A 264 -22.39 10.43 -20.39
N PHE A 265 -21.27 10.96 -19.89
CA PHE A 265 -21.25 12.06 -18.92
C PHE A 265 -20.49 13.30 -19.38
N SER A 266 -19.76 13.22 -20.51
CA SER A 266 -18.87 14.29 -21.00
C SER A 266 -19.55 15.67 -21.13
N LYS A 267 -20.85 15.69 -21.46
CA LYS A 267 -21.64 16.93 -21.60
C LYS A 267 -21.87 17.70 -20.28
N PHE A 268 -21.61 17.07 -19.13
CA PHE A 268 -21.77 17.67 -17.80
C PHE A 268 -20.45 18.17 -17.20
N ALA A 269 -19.38 18.22 -17.99
CA ALA A 269 -18.09 18.73 -17.51
C ALA A 269 -18.25 20.14 -16.93
N LEU A 270 -17.83 20.32 -15.68
CA LEU A 270 -17.93 21.59 -14.96
C LEU A 270 -16.88 22.58 -15.46
N ASP A 271 -17.28 23.85 -15.56
CA ASP A 271 -16.37 24.95 -15.90
C ASP A 271 -15.28 25.09 -14.83
N SER A 272 -15.70 25.27 -13.57
CA SER A 272 -14.84 25.26 -12.38
C SER A 272 -15.40 24.28 -11.34
N PRO A 273 -14.82 23.08 -11.17
CA PRO A 273 -15.27 22.11 -10.16
C PRO A 273 -15.23 22.66 -8.72
N ALA A 274 -14.23 23.47 -8.39
CA ALA A 274 -14.10 24.08 -7.07
C ALA A 274 -15.21 25.10 -6.78
N ASP A 275 -15.51 25.97 -7.75
CA ASP A 275 -16.62 26.92 -7.60
C ASP A 275 -17.96 26.21 -7.58
N ALA A 276 -18.16 25.21 -8.42
CA ALA A 276 -19.39 24.41 -8.42
C ALA A 276 -19.61 23.72 -7.08
N LEU A 277 -18.57 23.10 -6.52
CA LEU A 277 -18.61 22.48 -5.19
C LEU A 277 -18.98 23.49 -4.11
N ARG A 278 -18.39 24.68 -4.14
CA ARG A 278 -18.74 25.77 -3.21
C ARG A 278 -20.17 26.26 -3.40
N VAL A 279 -20.62 26.46 -4.63
CA VAL A 279 -21.99 26.94 -4.93
C VAL A 279 -23.02 25.93 -4.43
N VAL A 280 -22.84 24.64 -4.73
CA VAL A 280 -23.77 23.58 -4.32
C VAL A 280 -23.77 23.41 -2.82
N ASN A 281 -22.59 23.35 -2.18
CA ASN A 281 -22.50 23.06 -0.75
C ASN A 281 -23.13 24.16 0.14
N TRP A 282 -23.15 25.41 -0.33
CA TRP A 282 -23.73 26.56 0.38
C TRP A 282 -25.23 26.77 0.12
N ASP A 283 -25.85 25.97 -0.75
CA ASP A 283 -27.25 26.15 -1.12
C ASP A 283 -28.14 24.99 -0.67
N PRO A 284 -28.64 25.01 0.58
CA PRO A 284 -29.59 24.02 1.06
C PRO A 284 -31.00 24.21 0.45
N SER A 285 -31.22 25.22 -0.41
CA SER A 285 -32.46 25.35 -1.20
C SER A 285 -32.43 24.53 -2.49
N LEU A 286 -31.25 24.05 -2.91
CA LEU A 286 -31.01 23.24 -4.11
C LEU A 286 -31.40 23.93 -5.43
N ARG A 287 -31.39 25.26 -5.47
CA ARG A 287 -31.80 26.09 -6.61
C ARG A 287 -30.62 26.70 -7.36
N ALA A 288 -29.44 26.70 -6.77
CA ALA A 288 -28.25 27.29 -7.35
C ALA A 288 -27.88 26.59 -8.66
N LEU A 289 -27.50 27.40 -9.64
CA LEU A 289 -27.03 26.95 -10.94
C LEU A 289 -25.51 26.94 -10.97
N ILE A 290 -24.93 25.89 -11.55
CA ILE A 290 -23.49 25.76 -11.77
C ILE A 290 -23.18 25.74 -13.27
N ASN A 291 -22.04 26.34 -13.63
CA ASN A 291 -21.62 26.50 -15.02
C ASN A 291 -20.95 25.22 -15.55
N LEU A 292 -21.37 24.81 -16.73
CA LEU A 292 -20.74 23.73 -17.50
C LEU A 292 -19.77 24.30 -18.54
N ARG A 293 -18.78 23.51 -18.96
CA ARG A 293 -17.78 23.91 -19.98
C ARG A 293 -18.38 24.24 -21.34
N ASN A 294 -19.57 23.72 -21.63
CA ASN A 294 -20.30 24.01 -22.87
C ASN A 294 -21.10 25.33 -22.80
N GLY A 295 -21.00 26.09 -21.71
CA GLY A 295 -21.71 27.35 -21.50
C GLY A 295 -23.14 27.20 -20.95
N ALA A 296 -23.64 25.98 -20.80
CA ALA A 296 -24.93 25.75 -20.15
C ALA A 296 -24.85 25.94 -18.63
N GLN A 297 -26.00 26.22 -18.02
CA GLN A 297 -26.17 26.28 -16.57
C GLN A 297 -27.17 25.22 -16.15
N MET A 298 -26.84 24.46 -15.11
CA MET A 298 -27.72 23.40 -14.57
C MET A 298 -27.71 23.43 -13.05
N SER A 299 -28.82 23.06 -12.42
CA SER A 299 -28.83 22.81 -10.98
C SER A 299 -28.16 21.47 -10.66
N ALA A 300 -27.76 21.27 -9.40
CA ALA A 300 -27.24 19.98 -8.94
C ALA A 300 -28.28 18.84 -9.11
N LEU A 301 -29.57 19.14 -8.93
CA LEU A 301 -30.67 18.19 -9.14
C LEU A 301 -30.78 17.78 -10.61
N ASP A 302 -30.75 18.73 -11.54
CA ASP A 302 -30.86 18.42 -12.98
C ASP A 302 -29.68 17.56 -13.46
N ILE A 303 -28.48 17.79 -12.91
CA ILE A 303 -27.31 16.97 -13.19
C ILE A 303 -27.52 15.55 -12.65
N GLN A 304 -27.89 15.39 -11.37
CA GLN A 304 -28.10 14.06 -10.78
C GLN A 304 -29.22 13.27 -11.47
N GLU A 305 -30.31 13.91 -11.88
CA GLU A 305 -31.38 13.26 -12.67
C GLU A 305 -30.85 12.76 -14.01
N ALA A 306 -30.06 13.59 -14.71
CA ALA A 306 -29.50 13.21 -15.99
C ALA A 306 -28.43 12.08 -15.87
N TYR A 307 -27.73 12.00 -14.74
CA TYR A 307 -26.84 10.88 -14.41
C TYR A 307 -27.63 9.59 -14.11
N ALA A 308 -28.73 9.66 -13.36
CA ALA A 308 -29.61 8.51 -13.13
C ALA A 308 -30.19 7.99 -14.45
N ASP A 309 -30.66 8.87 -15.32
CA ASP A 309 -31.15 8.51 -16.66
C ASP A 309 -30.05 7.90 -17.54
N ALA A 310 -28.81 8.38 -17.43
CA ALA A 310 -27.68 7.78 -18.12
C ALA A 310 -27.39 6.36 -17.61
N CYS A 311 -27.45 6.13 -16.31
CA CYS A 311 -27.28 4.80 -15.75
C CYS A 311 -28.42 3.85 -16.17
N GLU A 312 -29.66 4.34 -16.22
CA GLU A 312 -30.82 3.56 -16.67
C GLU A 312 -30.70 3.10 -18.13
N ARG A 313 -30.11 3.93 -19.02
CA ARG A 313 -29.82 3.53 -20.42
C ARG A 313 -28.82 2.38 -20.54
N HIS A 314 -28.05 2.09 -19.49
CA HIS A 314 -27.05 1.01 -19.44
C HIS A 314 -27.42 -0.10 -18.46
N LEU A 315 -28.68 -0.15 -18.01
CA LEU A 315 -29.14 -1.08 -16.97
C LEU A 315 -28.85 -2.55 -17.29
N ASP A 316 -28.85 -2.92 -18.56
CA ASP A 316 -28.53 -4.28 -19.05
C ASP A 316 -27.09 -4.72 -18.76
N GLN A 317 -26.17 -3.79 -18.50
CA GLN A 317 -24.75 -4.02 -18.23
C GLN A 317 -24.37 -3.74 -16.76
N LEU A 318 -25.36 -3.44 -15.92
CA LEU A 318 -25.20 -3.10 -14.51
C LEU A 318 -25.57 -4.27 -13.58
N PRO A 319 -25.14 -4.26 -12.31
CA PRO A 319 -25.48 -5.31 -11.36
C PRO A 319 -27.00 -5.51 -11.22
N PRO A 320 -27.46 -6.71 -10.81
CA PRO A 320 -28.89 -7.00 -10.64
C PRO A 320 -29.65 -6.04 -9.71
N TRP A 321 -28.96 -5.44 -8.73
CA TRP A 321 -29.55 -4.47 -7.80
C TRP A 321 -29.80 -3.08 -8.41
N ALA A 322 -29.20 -2.78 -9.58
CA ALA A 322 -29.21 -1.44 -10.16
C ALA A 322 -30.61 -0.93 -10.51
N GLY A 323 -31.51 -1.81 -10.97
CA GLY A 323 -32.86 -1.40 -11.37
C GLY A 323 -33.70 -0.86 -10.21
N ALA A 324 -33.75 -1.61 -9.10
CA ALA A 324 -34.43 -1.17 -7.88
C ALA A 324 -33.76 0.07 -7.26
N PHE A 325 -32.42 0.11 -7.28
CA PHE A 325 -31.66 1.26 -6.79
C PHE A 325 -31.94 2.54 -7.60
N LEU A 326 -32.02 2.46 -8.93
CA LEU A 326 -32.32 3.62 -9.78
C LEU A 326 -33.71 4.20 -9.51
N GLN A 327 -34.69 3.35 -9.20
CA GLN A 327 -36.02 3.82 -8.79
C GLN A 327 -35.95 4.60 -7.47
N ASP A 328 -35.21 4.08 -6.48
CA ASP A 328 -35.01 4.76 -5.19
C ASP A 328 -34.26 6.10 -5.36
N TRP A 329 -33.20 6.11 -6.17
CA TRP A 329 -32.44 7.32 -6.48
C TRP A 329 -33.30 8.37 -7.16
N LYS A 330 -34.06 8.01 -8.21
CA LYS A 330 -34.99 8.93 -8.89
C LYS A 330 -36.08 9.43 -7.95
N SER A 331 -36.63 8.58 -7.08
CA SER A 331 -37.61 9.00 -6.06
C SER A 331 -37.01 10.03 -5.10
N ALA A 332 -35.77 9.84 -4.65
CA ALA A 332 -35.11 10.79 -3.76
C ALA A 332 -34.86 12.16 -4.42
N LEU A 333 -34.48 12.17 -5.70
CA LEU A 333 -34.36 13.40 -6.48
C LEU A 333 -35.71 14.12 -6.63
N GLN A 334 -36.79 13.36 -6.86
CA GLN A 334 -38.14 13.92 -6.93
C GLN A 334 -38.58 14.52 -5.59
N ASP A 335 -38.33 13.84 -4.47
CA ASP A 335 -38.64 14.39 -3.13
C ASP A 335 -37.91 15.72 -2.90
N LEU A 336 -36.60 15.75 -3.15
CA LEU A 336 -35.78 16.96 -3.02
C LEU A 336 -36.24 18.10 -3.94
N ARG A 337 -36.70 17.78 -5.16
CA ARG A 337 -37.26 18.78 -6.09
C ARG A 337 -38.53 19.44 -5.57
N HIS A 338 -39.33 18.72 -4.78
CA HIS A 338 -40.54 19.26 -4.15
C HIS A 338 -40.27 19.97 -2.82
N GLY A 339 -39.11 19.76 -2.22
CA GLY A 339 -38.69 20.37 -0.96
C GLY A 339 -37.83 19.42 -0.13
N TRP A 340 -36.79 19.95 0.51
CA TRP A 340 -35.87 19.15 1.33
C TRP A 340 -36.58 18.44 2.49
N GLU A 341 -37.68 19.00 2.97
CA GLU A 341 -38.53 18.47 4.04
C GLU A 341 -39.12 17.09 3.68
N ARG A 342 -39.34 16.81 2.39
CA ARG A 342 -39.81 15.47 1.94
C ARG A 342 -38.72 14.41 1.98
N ALA A 343 -37.46 14.84 1.98
CA ALA A 343 -36.29 13.98 2.01
C ALA A 343 -35.66 13.91 3.41
N MET A 344 -36.43 14.08 4.49
CA MET A 344 -35.96 13.95 5.88
C MET A 344 -35.45 12.55 6.26
N TYR A 345 -35.55 11.57 5.37
CA TYR A 345 -34.83 10.29 5.50
C TYR A 345 -33.35 10.41 5.11
N LEU A 346 -32.94 11.48 4.44
CA LEU A 346 -31.55 11.85 4.25
C LEU A 346 -31.02 12.57 5.50
N GLN A 347 -29.70 12.65 5.64
CA GLN A 347 -29.10 13.17 6.87
C GLN A 347 -29.15 14.70 6.97
N TRP A 348 -28.65 15.43 5.97
CA TRP A 348 -28.66 16.90 6.03
C TRP A 348 -30.07 17.48 6.18
N PRO A 349 -31.15 16.98 5.54
CA PRO A 349 -32.49 17.52 5.74
C PRO A 349 -32.99 17.31 7.17
N LEU A 350 -32.78 16.11 7.74
CA LEU A 350 -33.14 15.83 9.13
C LEU A 350 -32.39 16.75 10.10
N LYS A 351 -31.08 16.85 9.92
CA LYS A 351 -30.22 17.65 10.80
C LYS A 351 -30.52 19.15 10.68
N ARG A 352 -30.84 19.62 9.48
CA ARG A 352 -31.34 20.99 9.24
C ARG A 352 -32.61 21.25 10.03
N MET A 353 -33.61 20.36 9.96
CA MET A 353 -34.85 20.49 10.74
C MET A 353 -34.55 20.57 12.24
N ILE A 354 -33.68 19.71 12.76
CA ILE A 354 -33.27 19.75 14.17
C ILE A 354 -32.69 21.13 14.52
N PHE A 355 -31.79 21.68 13.71
CA PHE A 355 -31.23 23.01 13.97
C PHE A 355 -32.27 24.14 13.84
N GLU A 356 -33.18 24.07 12.87
CA GLU A 356 -34.28 25.03 12.72
C GLU A 356 -35.17 25.03 13.98
N THR A 357 -35.51 23.87 14.53
CA THR A 357 -36.30 23.77 15.77
C THR A 357 -35.58 24.30 17.02
N GLN A 358 -34.24 24.30 17.03
CA GLN A 358 -33.43 24.87 18.11
C GLN A 358 -33.18 26.38 17.94
N GLY A 359 -33.80 27.04 16.95
CA GLY A 359 -33.67 28.47 16.72
C GLY A 359 -32.32 28.89 16.12
N ALA A 360 -31.61 27.97 15.46
CA ALA A 360 -30.27 28.22 14.91
C ALA A 360 -30.20 29.42 13.95
N PHE A 361 -31.30 29.73 13.27
CA PHE A 361 -31.37 30.78 12.25
C PHE A 361 -31.97 32.10 12.76
N THR A 362 -32.38 32.17 14.03
CA THR A 362 -33.04 33.35 14.61
C THR A 362 -32.35 33.88 15.88
N LEU A 363 -31.81 33.00 16.74
CA LEU A 363 -31.09 33.36 17.97
C LEU A 363 -29.88 32.42 18.23
N PRO A 364 -28.87 32.43 17.36
CA PRO A 364 -27.75 31.48 17.43
C PRO A 364 -26.87 31.68 18.67
N ASN A 365 -26.99 30.77 19.64
CA ASN A 365 -25.91 30.44 20.56
C ASN A 365 -24.93 29.51 19.81
N GLU A 366 -23.98 30.10 19.08
CA GLU A 366 -23.03 29.36 18.21
C GLU A 366 -22.32 28.20 18.94
N PRO A 367 -21.77 28.35 20.16
CA PRO A 367 -21.25 27.22 20.92
C PRO A 367 -22.24 26.07 21.15
N ALA A 368 -23.52 26.37 21.41
CA ALA A 368 -24.54 25.34 21.59
C ALA A 368 -24.88 24.61 20.29
N LEU A 369 -24.88 25.31 19.15
CA LEU A 369 -25.10 24.72 17.83
C LEU A 369 -23.95 23.80 17.43
N LEU A 370 -22.71 24.23 17.60
CA LEU A 370 -21.54 23.41 17.30
C LEU A 370 -21.47 22.18 18.22
N ALA A 371 -21.83 22.34 19.49
CA ALA A 371 -21.93 21.20 20.42
C ALA A 371 -23.05 20.22 20.01
N LEU A 372 -24.19 20.72 19.53
CA LEU A 372 -25.27 19.88 19.00
C LEU A 372 -24.85 19.13 17.73
N ASP A 373 -24.13 19.81 16.82
CA ASP A 373 -23.56 19.22 15.61
C ASP A 373 -22.66 18.01 15.95
N MET A 374 -21.72 18.21 16.87
CA MET A 374 -20.82 17.16 17.35
C MET A 374 -21.56 16.03 18.09
N LYS A 375 -22.56 16.37 18.92
CA LYS A 375 -23.36 15.38 19.67
C LYS A 375 -24.33 14.60 18.79
N TYR A 376 -24.65 15.07 17.59
CA TYR A 376 -25.61 14.40 16.70
C TYR A 376 -25.22 12.94 16.47
N GLY A 377 -23.95 12.68 16.16
CA GLY A 377 -23.40 11.36 15.87
C GLY A 377 -22.52 10.76 16.97
N ALA A 378 -22.56 11.29 18.20
CA ALA A 378 -21.83 10.71 19.32
C ALA A 378 -22.23 9.24 19.53
N TYR A 379 -21.24 8.39 19.79
CA TYR A 379 -21.43 6.95 19.90
C TYR A 379 -20.51 6.40 20.98
N GLY A 380 -21.07 6.15 22.16
CA GLY A 380 -20.35 5.59 23.29
C GLY A 380 -21.30 4.97 24.31
N ARG A 381 -20.76 4.16 25.22
CA ARG A 381 -21.51 3.49 26.29
C ARG A 381 -22.26 4.45 27.20
N HIS A 382 -21.63 5.58 27.52
CA HIS A 382 -22.16 6.58 28.45
C HIS A 382 -22.76 7.82 27.76
N GLU A 383 -22.56 7.95 26.45
CA GLU A 383 -23.04 9.08 25.65
C GLU A 383 -23.72 8.58 24.39
N THR A 384 -25.04 8.70 24.38
CA THR A 384 -25.86 8.41 23.20
C THR A 384 -26.04 9.68 22.41
N GLY A 385 -25.69 9.68 21.12
CA GLY A 385 -25.88 10.82 20.23
C GLY A 385 -27.35 11.12 19.97
N VAL A 386 -27.66 12.32 19.48
CA VAL A 386 -29.04 12.76 19.22
C VAL A 386 -29.75 11.81 18.24
N PHE A 387 -29.05 11.36 17.21
CA PHE A 387 -29.62 10.42 16.24
C PHE A 387 -30.06 9.10 16.89
N ASP A 388 -29.19 8.50 17.70
CA ASP A 388 -29.49 7.23 18.38
C ASP A 388 -30.58 7.41 19.46
N GLN A 389 -30.64 8.57 20.13
CA GLN A 389 -31.73 8.90 21.05
C GLN A 389 -33.07 8.99 20.32
N MET A 390 -33.10 9.62 19.14
CA MET A 390 -34.30 9.66 18.30
C MET A 390 -34.69 8.26 17.80
N ALA A 391 -33.70 7.42 17.45
CA ALA A 391 -33.93 6.03 17.06
C ALA A 391 -34.59 5.24 18.20
N ALA A 392 -34.02 5.32 19.40
CA ALA A 392 -34.53 4.63 20.59
C ALA A 392 -35.94 5.12 20.99
N ALA A 393 -36.25 6.39 20.74
CA ALA A 393 -37.57 6.96 20.97
C ALA A 393 -38.60 6.66 19.85
N GLY A 394 -38.18 6.06 18.74
CA GLY A 394 -39.06 5.84 17.58
C GLY A 394 -39.44 7.13 16.83
N CYS A 395 -38.62 8.18 16.94
CA CYS A 395 -38.88 9.51 16.38
C CYS A 395 -38.12 9.76 15.06
N LEU A 396 -37.36 8.80 14.55
CA LEU A 396 -36.70 8.94 13.26
C LEU A 396 -37.71 8.83 12.12
N PRO A 397 -37.62 9.67 11.08
CA PRO A 397 -38.39 9.49 9.86
C PRO A 397 -38.19 8.12 9.21
N ASP A 398 -39.25 7.61 8.54
CA ASP A 398 -39.19 6.37 7.76
C ASP A 398 -38.05 6.42 6.74
N GLY A 399 -37.27 5.35 6.65
CA GLY A 399 -36.12 5.26 5.74
C GLY A 399 -34.78 5.73 6.33
N GLN A 400 -34.75 6.20 7.58
CA GLN A 400 -33.48 6.44 8.29
C GLN A 400 -32.76 5.14 8.64
N LEU A 401 -33.49 4.14 9.13
CA LEU A 401 -32.98 2.82 9.47
C LEU A 401 -33.72 1.78 8.61
N LEU A 402 -33.03 1.21 7.63
CA LEU A 402 -33.58 0.25 6.67
C LEU A 402 -33.05 -1.16 6.91
N LEU A 403 -31.94 -1.29 7.63
CA LEU A 403 -31.31 -2.57 7.91
C LEU A 403 -31.84 -3.16 9.21
N ASP A 404 -32.06 -4.47 9.20
CA ASP A 404 -32.45 -5.20 10.40
C ASP A 404 -31.28 -5.27 11.41
N GLU A 405 -31.56 -5.03 12.69
CA GLU A 405 -30.53 -5.02 13.73
C GLU A 405 -29.86 -6.38 13.92
N THR A 406 -30.55 -7.50 13.62
CA THR A 406 -29.94 -8.83 13.71
C THR A 406 -28.94 -9.06 12.59
N GLU A 407 -29.19 -8.51 11.40
CA GLU A 407 -28.23 -8.52 10.29
C GLU A 407 -27.01 -7.65 10.60
N VAL A 408 -27.20 -6.47 11.19
CA VAL A 408 -26.09 -5.62 11.64
C VAL A 408 -25.24 -6.32 12.71
N HIS A 409 -25.89 -6.96 13.69
CA HIS A 409 -25.17 -7.74 14.71
C HIS A 409 -24.39 -8.91 14.10
N ARG A 410 -24.93 -9.54 13.06
CA ARG A 410 -24.24 -10.60 12.31
C ARG A 410 -23.03 -10.07 11.54
N ALA A 411 -23.18 -8.93 10.85
CA ALA A 411 -22.12 -8.28 10.07
C ALA A 411 -20.90 -7.85 10.93
N ARG A 412 -21.11 -7.65 12.24
CA ARG A 412 -20.03 -7.43 13.21
C ARG A 412 -18.98 -8.55 13.24
N ILE A 413 -19.39 -9.79 12.97
CA ILE A 413 -18.53 -10.98 13.07
C ILE A 413 -18.52 -11.84 11.79
N THR A 414 -19.38 -11.55 10.84
CA THR A 414 -19.56 -12.32 9.61
C THR A 414 -19.22 -11.47 8.39
N PRO A 415 -18.27 -11.90 7.54
CA PRO A 415 -17.93 -11.19 6.31
C PRO A 415 -19.03 -11.31 5.24
N PRO A 416 -18.99 -10.46 4.19
CA PRO A 416 -19.73 -10.71 2.95
C PRO A 416 -19.38 -12.09 2.38
N GLN A 417 -20.40 -12.80 1.87
CA GLN A 417 -20.28 -14.21 1.48
C GLN A 417 -19.92 -14.41 0.00
N ASP A 418 -19.90 -13.34 -0.78
CA ASP A 418 -19.72 -13.31 -2.23
C ASP A 418 -18.40 -12.65 -2.66
N THR A 419 -17.51 -12.36 -1.71
CA THR A 419 -16.16 -11.83 -1.96
C THR A 419 -15.08 -12.63 -1.23
N ARG A 420 -13.81 -12.31 -1.52
CA ARG A 420 -12.65 -12.88 -0.79
C ARG A 420 -12.68 -12.63 0.71
N ALA A 421 -13.46 -11.65 1.18
CA ALA A 421 -13.64 -11.37 2.61
C ALA A 421 -14.16 -12.59 3.36
N LYS A 422 -15.00 -13.43 2.71
CA LYS A 422 -15.44 -14.71 3.26
C LYS A 422 -14.27 -15.58 3.67
N LEU A 423 -13.38 -15.87 2.72
CA LEU A 423 -12.23 -16.75 2.95
C LEU A 423 -11.27 -16.18 4.00
N ARG A 424 -11.10 -14.85 3.99
CA ARG A 424 -10.30 -14.14 4.99
C ARG A 424 -10.90 -14.25 6.39
N GLY A 425 -12.18 -13.97 6.55
CA GLY A 425 -12.88 -14.06 7.82
C GLY A 425 -12.91 -15.49 8.38
N ASP A 426 -13.14 -16.49 7.52
CA ASP A 426 -13.11 -17.91 7.89
C ASP A 426 -11.71 -18.30 8.43
N ALA A 427 -10.64 -17.91 7.72
CA ALA A 427 -9.27 -18.20 8.12
C ALA A 427 -8.87 -17.49 9.42
N ILE A 428 -9.23 -16.20 9.57
CA ILE A 428 -8.97 -15.43 10.80
C ILE A 428 -9.69 -16.05 12.00
N SER A 429 -10.96 -16.42 11.84
CA SER A 429 -11.74 -17.05 12.91
C SER A 429 -11.11 -18.36 13.37
N GLU A 430 -10.66 -19.19 12.42
CA GLU A 430 -9.98 -20.45 12.74
C GLU A 430 -8.68 -20.22 13.52
N ILE A 431 -7.86 -19.25 13.11
CA ILE A 431 -6.60 -18.90 13.78
C ILE A 431 -6.86 -18.41 15.22
N ILE A 432 -7.89 -17.57 15.42
CA ILE A 432 -8.26 -17.07 16.75
C ILE A 432 -8.67 -18.22 17.67
N ILE A 433 -9.46 -19.18 17.17
CA ILE A 433 -9.90 -20.37 17.93
C ILE A 433 -8.72 -21.25 18.33
N GLN A 434 -7.73 -21.42 17.45
CA GLN A 434 -6.51 -22.19 17.73
C GLN A 434 -5.62 -21.52 18.78
N GLY A 435 -5.72 -20.20 18.95
CA GLY A 435 -4.99 -19.42 19.93
C GLY A 435 -3.53 -19.12 19.54
N PRO A 436 -2.82 -18.32 20.35
CA PRO A 436 -1.46 -17.87 20.03
C PRO A 436 -0.43 -19.00 20.18
N LEU A 437 0.56 -19.01 19.29
CA LEU A 437 1.73 -19.88 19.40
C LEU A 437 2.69 -19.37 20.50
N ARG A 438 3.34 -20.29 21.22
CA ARG A 438 4.29 -19.98 22.31
C ARG A 438 5.61 -19.33 21.87
N ARG A 439 5.86 -19.14 20.57
CA ARG A 439 7.10 -18.58 19.99
C ARG A 439 6.73 -17.53 18.95
N GLY A 440 7.56 -16.47 18.82
CA GLY A 440 7.36 -15.19 18.11
C GLY A 440 6.88 -15.20 16.64
N ASP A 441 6.52 -16.35 16.12
CA ASP A 441 5.98 -16.52 14.79
C ASP A 441 4.44 -16.41 14.77
N GLY A 442 3.89 -15.20 14.87
CA GLY A 442 2.42 -14.97 14.76
C GLY A 442 1.83 -15.07 13.33
N SER A 443 0.58 -15.53 13.24
CA SER A 443 -0.25 -15.39 12.03
C SER A 443 -0.52 -13.92 11.71
N HIS A 444 -0.74 -13.58 10.44
CA HIS A 444 -1.05 -12.20 9.99
C HIS A 444 -1.88 -12.21 8.72
N ALA A 445 -2.50 -11.07 8.38
CA ALA A 445 -3.32 -10.92 7.18
C ALA A 445 -3.05 -9.61 6.45
N SER A 446 -3.36 -9.59 5.16
CA SER A 446 -3.49 -8.42 4.31
C SER A 446 -4.82 -8.50 3.54
N TRP A 447 -5.12 -7.49 2.72
CA TRP A 447 -6.22 -7.58 1.76
C TRP A 447 -6.04 -8.73 0.75
N THR A 448 -4.80 -9.13 0.46
CA THR A 448 -4.46 -10.10 -0.58
C THR A 448 -3.94 -11.45 -0.06
N SER A 449 -3.81 -11.63 1.26
CA SER A 449 -3.26 -12.84 1.85
C SER A 449 -3.71 -13.06 3.30
N VAL A 450 -3.77 -14.31 3.74
CA VAL A 450 -3.76 -14.67 5.18
C VAL A 450 -2.67 -15.70 5.42
N PHE A 451 -1.70 -15.38 6.27
CA PHE A 451 -0.69 -16.33 6.72
C PHE A 451 -1.13 -16.98 8.03
N ASP A 452 -1.27 -18.30 7.99
CA ASP A 452 -1.57 -19.14 9.16
C ASP A 452 -0.28 -19.83 9.64
N ALA A 453 0.18 -19.45 10.83
CA ALA A 453 1.38 -20.01 11.43
C ALA A 453 1.20 -21.46 11.91
N HIS A 454 -0.02 -21.89 12.28
CA HIS A 454 -0.31 -23.27 12.67
C HIS A 454 -0.24 -24.20 11.46
N ARG A 455 -0.79 -23.76 10.32
CA ARG A 455 -0.71 -24.48 9.04
C ARG A 455 0.63 -24.31 8.33
N ASN A 456 1.39 -23.28 8.72
CA ASN A 456 2.59 -22.84 8.02
C ASN A 456 2.34 -22.67 6.52
N ALA A 457 1.26 -21.96 6.19
CA ALA A 457 0.77 -21.77 4.83
C ALA A 457 0.15 -20.38 4.67
N ALA A 458 0.17 -19.86 3.45
CA ALA A 458 -0.47 -18.60 3.09
C ALA A 458 -1.67 -18.87 2.17
N LEU A 459 -2.82 -18.34 2.54
CA LEU A 459 -4.03 -18.28 1.72
C LEU A 459 -3.90 -17.14 0.72
N ASP A 460 -3.99 -17.45 -0.58
CA ASP A 460 -3.99 -16.46 -1.66
C ASP A 460 -5.38 -15.82 -1.81
N LEU A 461 -5.45 -14.51 -1.64
CA LEU A 461 -6.65 -13.68 -1.80
C LEU A 461 -6.45 -12.58 -2.86
N GLY A 462 -5.55 -12.78 -3.82
CA GLY A 462 -5.24 -11.81 -4.87
C GLY A 462 -6.40 -11.53 -5.83
N GLN A 463 -7.40 -12.41 -5.89
CA GLN A 463 -8.65 -12.21 -6.64
C GLN A 463 -9.80 -11.83 -5.68
N THR A 464 -10.41 -10.68 -5.91
CA THR A 464 -11.45 -10.09 -5.05
C THR A 464 -12.75 -10.88 -4.95
N GLN A 465 -13.06 -11.71 -5.94
CA GLN A 465 -14.24 -12.59 -5.97
C GLN A 465 -13.88 -14.07 -5.77
N CYS A 466 -12.71 -14.38 -5.21
CA CYS A 466 -12.35 -15.76 -4.94
C CYS A 466 -13.14 -16.31 -3.75
N LEU A 467 -13.87 -17.41 -3.97
CA LEU A 467 -14.63 -18.13 -2.93
C LEU A 467 -14.08 -19.53 -2.65
N THR A 468 -12.98 -19.91 -3.32
CA THR A 468 -12.31 -21.19 -3.11
C THR A 468 -10.96 -20.95 -2.43
N PRO A 469 -10.69 -21.58 -1.27
CA PRO A 469 -9.44 -21.36 -0.56
C PRO A 469 -8.27 -21.99 -1.33
N HIS A 470 -7.25 -21.18 -1.62
CA HIS A 470 -6.01 -21.62 -2.23
C HIS A 470 -4.84 -21.41 -1.27
N TRP A 471 -4.56 -22.44 -0.47
CA TRP A 471 -3.44 -22.44 0.47
C TRP A 471 -2.15 -22.86 -0.23
N ARG A 472 -1.09 -22.07 -0.03
CA ARG A 472 0.26 -22.40 -0.48
C ARG A 472 1.13 -22.68 0.74
N PRO A 473 1.78 -23.86 0.82
CA PRO A 473 2.74 -24.13 1.89
C PRO A 473 3.82 -23.06 1.90
N VAL A 474 4.10 -22.54 3.10
CA VAL A 474 5.21 -21.64 3.35
C VAL A 474 6.27 -22.53 3.95
N PHE A 475 7.21 -23.05 3.16
CA PHE A 475 8.21 -24.00 3.68
C PHE A 475 8.94 -23.41 4.90
N LYS A 476 9.18 -24.26 5.91
CA LYS A 476 9.68 -23.92 7.27
C LYS A 476 11.08 -23.26 7.30
N ASP A 477 11.68 -23.03 6.13
CA ASP A 477 12.90 -22.24 5.93
C ASP A 477 12.66 -20.88 5.25
N SER A 478 11.41 -20.42 5.26
CA SER A 478 11.04 -19.04 5.00
C SER A 478 10.44 -18.42 6.28
N PRO A 479 10.37 -17.10 6.40
CA PRO A 479 11.46 -16.27 6.83
C PRO A 479 11.06 -15.57 8.13
N LYS A 480 11.17 -16.22 9.29
CA LYS A 480 11.01 -15.51 10.58
C LYS A 480 12.29 -15.41 11.42
N SER A 481 13.17 -16.41 11.35
CA SER A 481 14.47 -16.35 12.06
C SER A 481 15.47 -15.29 11.54
N LEU A 482 15.16 -14.60 10.42
CA LEU A 482 15.93 -13.47 9.89
C LEU A 482 15.10 -12.18 9.76
N LEU A 483 13.79 -12.24 10.02
CA LEU A 483 12.89 -11.08 10.01
C LEU A 483 12.71 -10.54 11.43
N GLU A 484 12.74 -11.40 12.46
CA GLU A 484 12.84 -10.91 13.85
C GLU A 484 14.16 -10.17 14.11
N SER A 485 15.21 -10.46 13.32
CA SER A 485 16.47 -9.71 13.34
C SER A 485 16.53 -8.55 12.35
N SER A 486 15.47 -8.23 11.59
CA SER A 486 15.45 -7.04 10.71
C SER A 486 14.33 -6.05 11.03
N GLN A 487 13.25 -6.51 11.65
CA GLN A 487 12.23 -5.65 12.25
C GLN A 487 12.74 -4.96 13.53
N SER A 488 13.75 -5.55 14.16
CA SER A 488 14.44 -5.05 15.37
C SER A 488 15.82 -4.44 15.09
N TYR A 489 16.33 -4.55 13.85
CA TYR A 489 17.70 -4.16 13.49
C TYR A 489 17.72 -3.10 12.38
N PRO A 490 17.82 -1.82 12.77
CA PRO A 490 17.72 -0.67 11.86
C PRO A 490 18.64 -0.70 10.62
N PRO A 491 19.91 -1.17 10.68
CA PRO A 491 20.82 -1.14 9.53
C PRO A 491 20.33 -1.91 8.29
N MET A 492 19.81 -3.13 8.47
CA MET A 492 19.44 -3.97 7.33
C MET A 492 18.16 -3.51 6.63
N ARG A 493 17.29 -2.81 7.35
CA ARG A 493 16.11 -2.20 6.75
C ARG A 493 16.48 -0.97 5.91
N LEU A 494 17.39 -0.15 6.42
CA LEU A 494 17.95 0.97 5.64
C LEU A 494 18.65 0.45 4.39
N TYR A 495 19.40 -0.66 4.50
CA TYR A 495 20.00 -1.34 3.36
C TYR A 495 18.96 -1.76 2.30
N GLU A 496 17.83 -2.36 2.71
CA GLU A 496 16.79 -2.83 1.77
C GLU A 496 16.14 -1.69 0.98
N LEU A 497 15.96 -0.54 1.63
CA LEU A 497 15.42 0.69 1.02
C LEU A 497 16.45 1.42 0.13
N GLY A 498 17.69 0.95 0.07
CA GLY A 498 18.79 1.61 -0.66
C GLY A 498 19.42 2.79 0.09
N ARG A 499 19.17 2.93 1.40
CA ARG A 499 19.75 3.98 2.26
C ARG A 499 21.08 3.50 2.86
N TYR A 500 22.05 3.17 2.00
CA TYR A 500 23.28 2.49 2.41
C TYR A 500 24.17 3.30 3.34
N THR A 501 24.30 4.62 3.12
CA THR A 501 25.10 5.50 3.98
C THR A 501 24.56 5.55 5.41
N GLU A 502 23.23 5.61 5.55
CA GLU A 502 22.57 5.57 6.85
C GLU A 502 22.63 4.19 7.49
N ALA A 503 22.50 3.12 6.69
CA ALA A 503 22.69 1.76 7.17
C ALA A 503 24.09 1.55 7.75
N LEU A 504 25.13 2.09 7.10
CA LEU A 504 26.50 2.02 7.56
C LEU A 504 26.71 2.80 8.85
N ALA A 505 26.22 4.04 8.91
CA ALA A 505 26.34 4.89 10.09
C ALA A 505 25.64 4.26 11.31
N GLU A 506 24.48 3.65 11.11
CA GLU A 506 23.73 2.94 12.14
C GLU A 506 24.42 1.65 12.57
N LEU A 507 25.07 0.95 11.64
CA LEU A 507 25.84 -0.26 11.95
C LEU A 507 27.10 0.08 12.76
N ASP A 508 27.84 1.12 12.36
CA ASP A 508 29.04 1.59 13.03
C ASP A 508 28.72 2.21 14.42
N SER A 509 27.53 2.77 14.62
CA SER A 509 27.12 3.38 15.91
C SER A 509 26.72 2.36 16.98
N GLN A 510 26.25 1.17 16.58
CA GLN A 510 25.72 0.15 17.51
C GLN A 510 26.81 -0.79 18.08
N TYR A 511 28.07 -0.68 17.63
CA TYR A 511 29.22 -1.52 18.04
C TYR A 511 28.94 -3.04 18.28
N PRO A 512 28.20 -3.76 17.41
CA PRO A 512 28.11 -5.21 17.56
C PRO A 512 29.34 -5.84 16.91
N ASP A 513 30.40 -6.11 17.68
CA ASP A 513 31.58 -6.82 17.15
C ASP A 513 31.30 -8.33 17.04
N ASN A 514 30.53 -8.72 16.02
CA ASN A 514 30.25 -10.10 15.68
C ASN A 514 30.32 -10.35 14.17
N ASP A 515 30.49 -11.61 13.78
CA ASP A 515 30.68 -12.00 12.38
C ASP A 515 29.56 -11.50 11.46
N HIS A 516 28.31 -11.49 11.92
CA HIS A 516 27.19 -11.06 11.09
C HIS A 516 27.22 -9.55 10.81
N ALA A 517 27.56 -8.73 11.81
CA ALA A 517 27.71 -7.29 11.65
C ALA A 517 28.89 -6.93 10.73
N ARG A 518 30.01 -7.66 10.85
CA ARG A 518 31.18 -7.52 9.96
C ARG A 518 30.82 -7.86 8.51
N SER A 519 30.13 -8.99 8.25
CA SER A 519 29.61 -9.33 6.92
C SER A 519 28.69 -8.24 6.35
N GLN A 520 27.75 -7.73 7.16
CA GLN A 520 26.83 -6.68 6.72
C GLN A 520 27.56 -5.38 6.38
N ARG A 521 28.56 -5.00 7.18
CA ARG A 521 29.41 -3.83 6.93
C ARG A 521 30.11 -3.94 5.58
N VAL A 522 30.73 -5.10 5.32
CA VAL A 522 31.38 -5.42 4.05
C VAL A 522 30.39 -5.30 2.89
N TRP A 523 29.17 -5.83 3.01
CA TRP A 523 28.15 -5.75 1.96
C TRP A 523 27.69 -4.31 1.70
N ILE A 524 27.53 -3.49 2.74
CA ILE A 524 27.13 -2.08 2.63
C ILE A 524 28.24 -1.28 1.94
N LEU A 525 29.49 -1.45 2.36
CA LEU A 525 30.66 -0.81 1.73
C LEU A 525 30.76 -1.17 0.25
N ALA A 526 30.59 -2.45 -0.09
CA ALA A 526 30.60 -2.91 -1.47
C ALA A 526 29.45 -2.30 -2.31
N ARG A 527 28.25 -2.13 -1.73
CA ARG A 527 27.10 -1.50 -2.40
C ARG A 527 27.30 0.01 -2.62
N LEU A 528 27.93 0.70 -1.67
CA LEU A 528 28.34 2.10 -1.82
C LEU A 528 29.43 2.30 -2.89
N GLY A 529 30.10 1.21 -3.29
CA GLY A 529 31.27 1.26 -4.17
C GLY A 529 32.54 1.71 -3.45
N ARG A 530 32.61 1.58 -2.13
CA ARG A 530 33.81 1.79 -1.31
C ARG A 530 34.68 0.54 -1.35
N ALA A 531 35.23 0.25 -2.53
CA ALA A 531 35.87 -1.04 -2.84
C ALA A 531 37.06 -1.34 -1.92
N SER A 532 38.02 -0.42 -1.76
CA SER A 532 39.20 -0.63 -0.88
C SER A 532 38.78 -1.01 0.53
N GLU A 533 37.87 -0.23 1.12
CA GLU A 533 37.41 -0.46 2.48
C GLU A 533 36.61 -1.76 2.63
N ALA A 534 35.81 -2.13 1.62
CA ALA A 534 35.10 -3.41 1.63
C ALA A 534 36.06 -4.60 1.58
N ILE A 535 37.15 -4.49 0.82
CA ILE A 535 38.18 -5.52 0.67
C ILE A 535 39.02 -5.62 1.95
N GLU A 536 39.54 -4.50 2.45
CA GLU A 536 40.28 -4.44 3.71
C GLU A 536 39.45 -5.01 4.87
N THR A 537 38.18 -4.60 4.99
CA THR A 537 37.29 -5.12 6.02
C THR A 537 37.04 -6.62 5.85
N LEU A 538 36.93 -7.13 4.62
CA LEU A 538 36.72 -8.56 4.36
C LEU A 538 37.98 -9.38 4.65
N ASP A 539 39.16 -8.87 4.30
CA ASP A 539 40.44 -9.52 4.57
C ASP A 539 40.71 -9.54 6.09
N GLU A 540 40.50 -8.44 6.80
CA GLU A 540 40.51 -8.41 8.29
C GLU A 540 39.50 -9.40 8.88
N HIS A 541 38.30 -9.45 8.31
CA HIS A 541 37.27 -10.37 8.76
C HIS A 541 37.70 -11.84 8.59
N SER A 542 38.40 -12.16 7.50
CA SER A 542 38.88 -13.51 7.18
C SER A 542 39.91 -14.05 8.18
N LEU A 543 40.68 -13.16 8.83
CA LEU A 543 41.67 -13.54 9.85
C LEU A 543 41.03 -14.03 11.17
N HIS A 544 39.76 -13.68 11.40
CA HIS A 544 39.07 -13.91 12.67
C HIS A 544 37.79 -14.75 12.56
N MET A 545 37.29 -15.01 11.35
CA MET A 545 36.03 -15.73 11.15
C MET A 545 36.20 -17.25 11.28
N THR A 546 35.28 -17.89 12.01
CA THR A 546 35.24 -19.36 12.17
C THR A 546 34.22 -20.06 11.26
N ASP A 547 33.26 -19.31 10.69
CA ASP A 547 32.22 -19.80 9.78
C ASP A 547 32.69 -19.78 8.31
N GLU A 548 33.38 -20.84 7.89
CA GLU A 548 33.93 -21.00 6.53
C GLU A 548 32.88 -20.80 5.40
N LEU A 549 31.61 -21.17 5.66
CA LEU A 549 30.54 -21.04 4.68
C LEU A 549 30.10 -19.57 4.56
N LEU A 550 29.97 -18.85 5.67
CA LEU A 550 29.64 -17.42 5.66
C LEU A 550 30.73 -16.60 4.97
N LEU A 551 32.01 -16.91 5.23
CA LEU A 551 33.13 -16.25 4.58
C LEU A 551 33.08 -16.43 3.05
N SER A 552 32.82 -17.66 2.61
CA SER A 552 32.67 -17.98 1.18
C SER A 552 31.49 -17.23 0.57
N ILE A 553 30.38 -17.07 1.30
CA ILE A 553 29.22 -16.26 0.86
C ILE A 553 29.64 -14.80 0.70
N ASP A 554 30.39 -14.24 1.65
CA ASP A 554 30.81 -12.84 1.63
C ASP A 554 31.71 -12.53 0.43
N HIS A 555 32.70 -13.37 0.14
CA HIS A 555 33.54 -13.20 -1.05
C HIS A 555 32.72 -13.24 -2.35
N LEU A 556 31.77 -14.18 -2.47
CA LEU A 556 30.89 -14.28 -3.63
C LEU A 556 29.98 -13.06 -3.78
N LEU A 557 29.48 -12.50 -2.67
CA LEU A 557 28.60 -11.32 -2.67
C LEU A 557 29.36 -10.03 -2.95
N VAL A 558 30.55 -9.85 -2.38
CA VAL A 558 31.38 -8.66 -2.63
C VAL A 558 31.82 -8.60 -4.09
N SER A 559 32.34 -9.71 -4.64
CA SER A 559 32.63 -9.84 -6.07
C SER A 559 31.43 -9.40 -6.91
N ARG A 560 30.25 -9.88 -6.52
CA ARG A 560 29.01 -9.57 -7.22
C ARG A 560 28.62 -8.08 -7.15
N PHE A 561 28.68 -7.44 -5.98
CA PHE A 561 28.30 -6.04 -5.78
C PHE A 561 29.29 -5.08 -6.43
N LEU A 562 30.58 -5.35 -6.30
CA LEU A 562 31.65 -4.59 -6.98
C LEU A 562 31.67 -4.84 -8.49
N GLY A 563 30.99 -5.88 -8.97
CA GLY A 563 30.98 -6.18 -10.40
C GLY A 563 32.23 -6.93 -10.88
N PHE A 564 33.09 -7.33 -9.96
CA PHE A 564 34.32 -8.10 -10.14
C PHE A 564 34.04 -9.54 -10.60
N GLY A 565 35.05 -10.17 -11.19
CA GLY A 565 35.09 -11.63 -11.32
C GLY A 565 35.18 -12.31 -9.94
N PRO A 566 34.80 -13.59 -9.83
CA PRO A 566 35.05 -14.34 -8.61
C PRO A 566 36.55 -14.48 -8.34
N ARG A 567 36.97 -14.66 -7.07
CA ARG A 567 38.37 -14.95 -6.75
C ARG A 567 38.79 -16.32 -7.31
N PRO A 568 40.09 -16.58 -7.56
CA PRO A 568 40.59 -17.87 -8.06
C PRO A 568 40.17 -19.09 -7.21
N GLU A 569 39.92 -18.89 -5.91
CA GLU A 569 39.49 -19.93 -4.99
C GLU A 569 37.99 -20.25 -5.06
N ALA A 570 37.18 -19.42 -5.74
CA ALA A 570 35.73 -19.61 -5.80
C ALA A 570 35.30 -20.99 -6.35
N PRO A 571 35.94 -21.59 -7.38
CA PRO A 571 35.62 -22.95 -7.82
C PRO A 571 35.82 -23.99 -6.71
N LEU A 572 36.82 -23.81 -5.85
CA LEU A 572 37.04 -24.68 -4.69
C LEU A 572 35.90 -24.54 -3.68
N TRP A 573 35.52 -23.31 -3.33
CA TRP A 573 34.39 -23.05 -2.42
C TRP A 573 33.09 -23.64 -2.96
N ILE A 574 32.82 -23.46 -4.24
CA ILE A 574 31.59 -23.96 -4.91
C ILE A 574 31.53 -25.50 -4.88
N ARG A 575 32.69 -26.17 -5.02
CA ARG A 575 32.80 -27.63 -4.95
C ARG A 575 32.60 -28.15 -3.53
N VAL A 576 33.17 -27.47 -2.53
CA VAL A 576 33.13 -27.91 -1.11
C VAL A 576 31.82 -27.53 -0.42
N GLY A 577 31.25 -26.35 -0.72
CA GLY A 577 30.02 -25.82 -0.11
C GLY A 577 28.71 -26.48 -0.57
N GLY A 578 28.77 -27.72 -1.08
CA GLY A 578 27.71 -28.33 -1.88
C GLY A 578 26.77 -29.33 -1.22
N ASN A 579 27.04 -29.83 0.00
CA ASN A 579 26.34 -31.02 0.54
C ASN A 579 25.52 -30.78 1.83
N ALA A 580 24.63 -29.78 1.85
CA ALA A 580 23.66 -29.67 2.94
C ALA A 580 22.32 -29.05 2.50
N ASP A 581 21.22 -29.65 2.96
CA ASP A 581 19.82 -29.31 2.70
C ASP A 581 19.34 -28.12 3.60
N SER A 582 20.10 -27.02 3.64
CA SER A 582 19.87 -25.88 4.56
C SER A 582 19.72 -24.52 3.86
N ARG A 583 19.03 -23.56 4.49
CA ARG A 583 18.86 -22.17 3.99
C ARG A 583 20.19 -21.44 3.72
N ARG A 584 21.23 -21.69 4.53
CA ARG A 584 22.59 -21.14 4.29
C ARG A 584 23.18 -21.67 2.98
N SER A 585 22.89 -22.93 2.64
CA SER A 585 23.23 -23.52 1.34
C SER A 585 22.49 -22.86 0.18
N ALA A 586 21.25 -22.41 0.37
CA ALA A 586 20.50 -21.69 -0.66
C ALA A 586 21.01 -20.24 -0.88
N VAL A 587 21.45 -19.57 0.19
CA VAL A 587 22.12 -18.26 0.09
C VAL A 587 23.46 -18.41 -0.61
N PHE A 588 24.25 -19.42 -0.23
CA PHE A 588 25.47 -19.79 -0.92
C PHE A 588 25.21 -20.12 -2.41
N ALA A 589 24.17 -20.89 -2.71
CA ALA A 589 23.79 -21.23 -4.08
C ALA A 589 23.44 -19.99 -4.93
N SER A 590 22.88 -18.93 -4.34
CA SER A 590 22.65 -17.65 -5.04
C SER A 590 23.96 -16.97 -5.44
N GLY A 591 24.93 -16.91 -4.52
CA GLY A 591 26.26 -16.37 -4.78
C GLY A 591 27.06 -17.22 -5.77
N ALA A 592 27.10 -18.53 -5.53
CA ALA A 592 27.78 -19.52 -6.36
C ALA A 592 27.22 -19.55 -7.79
N GLY A 593 25.90 -19.54 -7.94
CA GLY A 593 25.24 -19.50 -9.24
C GLY A 593 25.57 -18.23 -10.03
N ALA A 594 25.66 -17.09 -9.36
CA ALA A 594 26.08 -15.84 -9.99
C ALA A 594 27.57 -15.85 -10.40
N ALA A 595 28.44 -16.49 -9.62
CA ALA A 595 29.84 -16.67 -9.96
C ALA A 595 30.01 -17.63 -11.16
N LEU A 596 29.35 -18.79 -11.15
CA LEU A 596 29.34 -19.75 -12.25
C LEU A 596 28.84 -19.12 -13.56
N LEU A 597 27.78 -18.30 -13.47
CA LEU A 597 27.27 -17.54 -14.62
C LEU A 597 28.32 -16.59 -15.21
N ARG A 598 29.16 -15.97 -14.38
CA ARG A 598 30.27 -15.11 -14.85
C ARG A 598 31.43 -15.90 -15.43
N MET A 599 31.67 -17.11 -14.94
CA MET A 599 32.69 -18.02 -15.47
C MET A 599 32.25 -18.74 -16.76
N GLY A 600 31.01 -18.54 -17.22
CA GLY A 600 30.48 -19.21 -18.41
C GLY A 600 29.94 -20.62 -18.17
N GLU A 601 29.92 -21.10 -16.92
CA GLU A 601 29.46 -22.43 -16.53
C GLU A 601 27.92 -22.49 -16.42
N LEU A 602 27.23 -22.35 -17.57
CA LEU A 602 25.78 -22.10 -17.62
C LEU A 602 24.93 -23.21 -16.98
N ASP A 603 25.29 -24.49 -17.16
CA ASP A 603 24.50 -25.60 -16.61
C ASP A 603 24.62 -25.69 -15.09
N ALA A 604 25.84 -25.53 -14.57
CA ALA A 604 26.08 -25.48 -13.13
C ALA A 604 25.44 -24.23 -12.49
N ALA A 605 25.49 -23.09 -13.19
CA ALA A 605 24.83 -21.85 -12.78
C ALA A 605 23.32 -22.04 -12.69
N GLU A 606 22.69 -22.60 -13.72
CA GLU A 606 21.24 -22.85 -13.75
C GLU A 606 20.81 -23.74 -12.57
N GLN A 607 21.54 -24.82 -12.29
CA GLN A 607 21.24 -25.73 -11.19
C GLN A 607 21.24 -24.99 -9.84
N LYS A 608 22.30 -24.23 -9.55
CA LYS A 608 22.43 -23.48 -8.29
C LYS A 608 21.39 -22.36 -8.19
N LEU A 609 21.12 -21.64 -9.28
CA LEU A 609 20.17 -20.54 -9.30
C LEU A 609 18.72 -21.00 -9.17
N ARG A 610 18.35 -22.16 -9.74
CA ARG A 610 17.03 -22.78 -9.53
C ARG A 610 16.83 -23.19 -8.08
N MET A 611 17.84 -23.81 -7.47
CA MET A 611 17.83 -24.14 -6.04
C MET A 611 17.62 -22.88 -5.20
N ALA A 612 18.44 -21.84 -5.40
CA ALA A 612 18.32 -20.59 -4.66
C ALA A 612 16.97 -19.89 -4.88
N ALA A 613 16.49 -19.79 -6.13
CA ALA A 613 15.22 -19.15 -6.47
C ALA A 613 14.01 -19.88 -5.86
N GLY A 614 14.05 -21.22 -5.81
CA GLY A 614 13.02 -22.05 -5.20
C GLY A 614 13.03 -21.96 -3.67
N SER A 615 14.19 -22.19 -3.05
CA SER A 615 14.32 -22.23 -1.59
C SER A 615 14.18 -20.86 -0.92
N LEU A 616 14.42 -19.77 -1.64
CA LEU A 616 14.40 -18.39 -1.11
C LEU A 616 13.30 -17.52 -1.76
N ALA A 617 12.20 -18.13 -2.17
CA ALA A 617 11.22 -17.58 -3.11
C ALA A 617 10.72 -16.15 -2.80
N CYS A 618 10.48 -15.80 -1.54
CA CYS A 618 9.93 -14.50 -1.13
C CYS A 618 10.97 -13.53 -0.56
N THR A 619 12.26 -13.79 -0.76
CA THR A 619 13.35 -12.96 -0.20
C THR A 619 14.05 -12.15 -1.28
N ARG A 620 14.77 -11.09 -0.88
CA ARG A 620 15.65 -10.32 -1.78
C ARG A 620 16.69 -11.21 -2.48
N ILE A 621 17.24 -12.20 -1.77
CA ILE A 621 18.28 -13.12 -2.28
C ILE A 621 17.70 -14.08 -3.33
N GLY A 622 16.48 -14.57 -3.13
CA GLY A 622 15.79 -15.41 -4.11
C GLY A 622 15.30 -14.63 -5.33
N ALA A 623 14.84 -13.38 -5.15
CA ALA A 623 14.55 -12.50 -6.28
C ALA A 623 15.82 -12.20 -7.10
N ARG A 624 16.94 -11.98 -6.40
CA ARG A 624 18.25 -11.81 -7.04
C ARG A 624 18.69 -13.05 -7.83
N ALA A 625 18.51 -14.25 -7.27
CA ALA A 625 18.78 -15.50 -7.96
C ALA A 625 17.89 -15.69 -9.21
N ARG A 626 16.63 -15.23 -9.17
CA ARG A 626 15.75 -15.24 -10.36
C ARG A 626 16.24 -14.30 -11.46
N CYS A 627 16.79 -13.14 -11.11
CA CYS A 627 17.41 -12.25 -12.10
C CYS A 627 18.61 -12.92 -12.78
N ASP A 628 19.48 -13.60 -12.03
CA ASP A 628 20.60 -14.33 -12.66
C ASP A 628 20.12 -15.55 -13.45
N LEU A 629 19.10 -16.27 -12.95
CA LEU A 629 18.49 -17.39 -13.66
C LEU A 629 17.90 -16.92 -14.99
N ALA A 630 17.25 -15.76 -14.99
CA ALA A 630 16.73 -15.16 -16.21
C ALA A 630 17.83 -14.90 -17.25
N ARG A 631 18.98 -14.38 -16.81
CA ARG A 631 20.15 -14.15 -17.67
C ARG A 631 20.72 -15.48 -18.17
N CYS A 632 20.89 -16.46 -17.30
CA CYS A 632 21.38 -17.79 -17.63
C CYS A 632 20.50 -18.45 -18.69
N LEU A 633 19.17 -18.44 -18.49
CA LEU A 633 18.21 -18.98 -19.46
C LEU A 633 18.27 -18.24 -20.80
N ALA A 634 18.37 -16.91 -20.79
CA ALA A 634 18.50 -16.13 -22.01
C ALA A 634 19.80 -16.46 -22.78
N MET A 635 20.93 -16.64 -22.09
CA MET A 635 22.21 -17.07 -22.69
C MET A 635 22.14 -18.48 -23.28
N LYS A 636 21.30 -19.36 -22.70
CA LYS A 636 21.00 -20.71 -23.22
C LYS A 636 19.94 -20.72 -24.34
N GLY A 637 19.50 -19.56 -24.82
CA GLY A 637 18.48 -19.43 -25.87
C GLY A 637 17.02 -19.51 -25.39
N ALA A 638 16.78 -19.63 -24.08
CA ALA A 638 15.45 -19.69 -23.48
C ALA A 638 14.97 -18.31 -23.00
N LEU A 639 14.80 -17.37 -23.94
CA LEU A 639 14.53 -15.95 -23.65
C LEU A 639 13.19 -15.71 -22.93
N GLU A 640 12.09 -16.32 -23.38
CA GLU A 640 10.76 -16.13 -22.75
C GLU A 640 10.68 -16.72 -21.33
N PRO A 641 11.16 -17.94 -21.06
CA PRO A 641 11.33 -18.44 -19.69
C PRO A 641 12.19 -17.51 -18.83
N GLY A 642 13.25 -16.93 -19.39
CA GLY A 642 14.07 -15.94 -18.71
C GLY A 642 13.27 -14.68 -18.35
N PHE A 643 12.48 -14.15 -19.28
CA PHE A 643 11.65 -12.96 -19.07
C PHE A 643 10.62 -13.18 -17.95
N SER A 644 9.99 -14.36 -17.92
CA SER A 644 9.09 -14.77 -16.84
C SER A 644 9.77 -14.73 -15.46
N LYS A 645 11.04 -15.15 -15.36
CA LYS A 645 11.79 -15.08 -14.10
C LYS A 645 12.11 -13.66 -13.64
N VAL A 646 12.34 -12.74 -14.58
CA VAL A 646 12.49 -11.31 -14.24
C VAL A 646 11.18 -10.72 -13.70
N VAL A 647 10.04 -11.07 -14.31
CA VAL A 647 8.72 -10.61 -13.85
C VAL A 647 8.40 -11.16 -12.45
N GLU A 648 8.68 -12.44 -12.20
CA GLU A 648 8.57 -13.03 -10.86
C GLU A 648 9.45 -12.29 -9.84
N ALA A 649 10.69 -11.95 -10.21
CA ALA A 649 11.59 -11.20 -9.36
C ALA A 649 11.07 -9.77 -9.09
N ALA A 650 10.55 -9.09 -10.10
CA ALA A 650 9.99 -7.74 -10.00
C ALA A 650 8.82 -7.69 -9.00
N SER A 651 7.91 -8.66 -9.07
CA SER A 651 6.78 -8.76 -8.14
C SER A 651 7.25 -8.81 -6.67
N VAL A 652 8.31 -9.57 -6.37
CA VAL A 652 8.87 -9.66 -5.01
C VAL A 652 9.60 -8.38 -4.61
N LEU A 653 10.41 -7.82 -5.51
CA LEU A 653 11.26 -6.66 -5.21
C LEU A 653 10.44 -5.37 -5.04
N GLU A 654 9.42 -5.17 -5.87
CA GLU A 654 8.54 -3.98 -5.79
C GLU A 654 7.55 -4.08 -4.63
N SER A 655 6.86 -5.22 -4.46
CA SER A 655 5.85 -5.37 -3.38
C SER A 655 6.43 -5.32 -1.97
N ARG A 656 7.71 -5.71 -1.81
CA ARG A 656 8.38 -5.75 -0.50
C ARG A 656 9.34 -4.59 -0.25
N GLY A 657 9.42 -3.63 -1.17
CA GLY A 657 10.26 -2.44 -1.01
C GLY A 657 11.77 -2.73 -1.01
N PHE A 658 12.21 -3.79 -1.71
CA PHE A 658 13.64 -4.13 -1.86
C PHE A 658 14.28 -3.30 -2.99
N PHE A 659 14.19 -1.97 -2.87
CA PHE A 659 14.53 -1.04 -3.94
C PHE A 659 16.01 -1.09 -4.34
N GLY A 660 16.91 -1.39 -3.42
CA GLY A 660 18.34 -1.57 -3.74
C GLY A 660 18.60 -2.76 -4.68
N ASP A 661 17.96 -3.90 -4.43
CA ASP A 661 18.07 -5.09 -5.29
C ASP A 661 17.29 -4.91 -6.62
N TRP A 662 16.18 -4.15 -6.60
CA TRP A 662 15.44 -3.78 -7.81
C TRP A 662 16.29 -2.93 -8.76
N ALA A 663 16.91 -1.88 -8.21
CA ALA A 663 17.72 -0.94 -8.98
C ALA A 663 18.99 -1.60 -9.55
N GLU A 664 19.67 -2.45 -8.76
CA GLU A 664 20.96 -3.03 -9.15
C GLU A 664 20.85 -4.30 -10.00
N PHE A 665 19.83 -5.13 -9.79
CA PHE A 665 19.71 -6.43 -10.46
C PHE A 665 18.45 -6.57 -11.30
N GLY A 666 17.30 -6.15 -10.79
CA GLY A 666 16.02 -6.33 -11.47
C GLY A 666 15.91 -5.52 -12.76
N LEU A 667 15.98 -4.20 -12.66
CA LEU A 667 15.87 -3.29 -13.81
C LEU A 667 16.96 -3.51 -14.87
N PRO A 668 18.25 -3.73 -14.52
CA PRO A 668 19.28 -4.03 -15.52
C PRO A 668 19.09 -5.39 -16.21
N THR A 669 18.54 -6.38 -15.50
CA THR A 669 18.22 -7.68 -16.11
C THR A 669 17.04 -7.57 -17.06
N LEU A 670 15.98 -6.86 -16.66
CA LEU A 670 14.86 -6.53 -17.54
C LEU A 670 15.36 -5.83 -18.81
N ALA A 671 16.26 -4.85 -18.67
CA ALA A 671 16.81 -4.13 -19.80
C ALA A 671 17.57 -5.03 -20.78
N ARG A 672 18.41 -5.96 -20.28
CA ARG A 672 19.13 -6.93 -21.12
C ARG A 672 18.17 -7.81 -21.91
N LEU A 673 17.19 -8.41 -21.25
CA LEU A 673 16.26 -9.33 -21.91
C LEU A 673 15.30 -8.59 -22.85
N ALA A 674 14.84 -7.40 -22.47
CA ALA A 674 14.03 -6.55 -23.36
C ALA A 674 14.82 -6.17 -24.63
N HIS A 675 16.11 -5.84 -24.49
CA HIS A 675 16.96 -5.59 -25.65
C HIS A 675 17.11 -6.83 -26.55
N MET A 676 17.35 -8.01 -25.96
CA MET A 676 17.39 -9.28 -26.71
C MET A 676 16.07 -9.61 -27.42
N ARG A 677 14.94 -9.16 -26.88
CA ARG A 677 13.59 -9.27 -27.51
C ARG A 677 13.34 -8.23 -28.61
N GLY A 678 14.27 -7.31 -28.85
CA GLY A 678 14.08 -6.18 -29.76
C GLY A 678 13.29 -5.00 -29.16
N GLU A 679 12.96 -5.04 -27.87
CA GLU A 679 12.19 -4.01 -27.15
C GLU A 679 13.11 -2.90 -26.60
N ARG A 680 13.81 -2.20 -27.50
CA ARG A 680 14.83 -1.18 -27.13
C ARG A 680 14.28 -0.05 -26.24
N SER A 681 13.03 0.38 -26.45
CA SER A 681 12.41 1.42 -25.62
C SER A 681 12.24 0.97 -24.16
N LEU A 682 11.73 -0.24 -23.95
CA LEU A 682 11.55 -0.82 -22.62
C LEU A 682 12.90 -0.97 -21.91
N ALA A 683 13.93 -1.38 -22.66
CA ALA A 683 15.27 -1.52 -22.14
C ALA A 683 15.86 -0.19 -21.64
N LEU A 684 15.75 0.88 -22.43
CA LEU A 684 16.25 2.20 -22.05
C LEU A 684 15.46 2.81 -20.88
N ASP A 685 14.14 2.62 -20.82
CA ASP A 685 13.31 3.07 -19.71
C ASP A 685 13.66 2.36 -18.39
N ALA A 686 13.90 1.05 -18.44
CA ALA A 686 14.34 0.29 -17.28
C ALA A 686 15.70 0.79 -16.76
N LEU A 687 16.66 1.08 -17.66
CA LEU A 687 17.96 1.64 -17.27
C LEU A 687 17.86 3.07 -16.76
N LYS A 688 16.97 3.89 -17.32
CA LYS A 688 16.70 5.24 -16.81
C LYS A 688 16.20 5.19 -15.37
N ARG A 689 15.23 4.31 -15.06
CA ARG A 689 14.75 4.10 -13.68
C ARG A 689 15.87 3.63 -12.76
N SER A 690 16.65 2.63 -13.19
CA SER A 690 17.78 2.09 -12.43
C SER A 690 18.82 3.17 -12.10
N ARG A 691 19.18 4.00 -13.08
CA ARG A 691 20.14 5.11 -12.91
C ARG A 691 19.69 6.13 -11.88
N VAL A 692 18.42 6.54 -11.91
CA VAL A 692 17.86 7.50 -10.95
C VAL A 692 17.92 6.94 -9.52
N MET A 693 17.53 5.68 -9.35
CA MET A 693 17.55 5.01 -8.05
C MET A 693 18.98 4.83 -7.52
N LEU A 694 19.90 4.29 -8.33
CA LEU A 694 21.28 4.04 -7.91
C LEU A 694 22.04 5.33 -7.60
N ALA A 695 21.74 6.44 -8.29
CA ALA A 695 22.29 7.75 -7.95
C ALA A 695 21.78 8.23 -6.59
N ALA A 696 20.49 8.05 -6.30
CA ALA A 696 19.90 8.39 -5.00
C ALA A 696 20.42 7.51 -3.85
N PHE A 697 20.83 6.27 -4.16
CA PHE A 697 21.41 5.33 -3.18
C PHE A 697 22.93 5.49 -3.01
N GLU A 698 23.56 6.41 -3.75
CA GLU A 698 25.01 6.59 -3.77
C GLU A 698 25.77 5.30 -4.17
N ALA A 699 25.14 4.41 -4.93
CA ALA A 699 25.68 3.11 -5.31
C ALA A 699 26.60 3.22 -6.55
N ARG A 700 27.82 3.75 -6.34
CA ARG A 700 28.73 4.21 -7.40
C ARG A 700 29.06 3.13 -8.43
N THR A 701 29.47 1.95 -7.98
CA THR A 701 29.90 0.87 -8.87
C THR A 701 28.73 0.26 -9.66
N ALA A 702 27.55 0.16 -9.04
CA ALA A 702 26.33 -0.25 -9.72
C ALA A 702 25.89 0.77 -10.79
N LEU A 703 25.96 2.06 -10.47
CA LEU A 703 25.65 3.15 -11.39
C LEU A 703 26.55 3.12 -12.63
N LEU A 704 27.86 2.87 -12.46
CA LEU A 704 28.80 2.71 -13.56
C LEU A 704 28.41 1.54 -14.47
N ARG A 705 28.09 0.36 -13.90
CA ARG A 705 27.64 -0.81 -14.67
C ARG A 705 26.38 -0.55 -15.49
N VAL A 706 25.43 0.22 -14.94
CA VAL A 706 24.20 0.59 -15.64
C VAL A 706 24.47 1.54 -16.80
N ARG A 707 25.38 2.50 -16.63
CA ARG A 707 25.82 3.40 -17.72
C ARG A 707 26.51 2.64 -18.85
N VAL A 708 27.39 1.69 -18.53
CA VAL A 708 28.04 0.83 -19.52
C VAL A 708 27.01 0.00 -20.29
N LEU A 709 26.04 -0.62 -19.58
CA LEU A 709 24.98 -1.38 -20.23
C LEU A 709 24.11 -0.48 -21.14
N GLU A 710 23.80 0.74 -20.70
CA GLU A 710 23.07 1.72 -21.50
C GLU A 710 23.84 2.09 -22.77
N ALA A 711 25.15 2.32 -22.68
CA ALA A 711 26.01 2.64 -23.83
C ALA A 711 26.02 1.50 -24.87
N ARG A 712 26.12 0.24 -24.42
CA ARG A 712 26.03 -0.94 -25.30
C ARG A 712 24.68 -1.05 -26.00
N ILE A 713 23.57 -0.93 -25.26
CA ILE A 713 22.21 -0.96 -25.84
C ILE A 713 21.97 0.21 -26.80
N ARG A 714 22.66 1.34 -26.60
CA ARG A 714 22.61 2.49 -27.50
C ARG A 714 23.46 2.31 -28.77
N GLY A 715 24.36 1.33 -28.82
CA GLY A 715 25.30 1.11 -29.91
C GLY A 715 26.45 2.12 -29.93
N VAL A 716 26.79 2.68 -28.77
CA VAL A 716 27.87 3.68 -28.59
C VAL A 716 29.18 3.00 -28.14
N MET A 717 29.15 1.69 -27.85
CA MET A 717 30.29 0.85 -27.49
C MET A 717 30.17 -0.51 -28.15
N ASP A 718 31.30 -1.07 -28.62
CA ASP A 718 31.36 -2.42 -29.21
C ASP A 718 31.19 -3.55 -28.18
N ASN A 719 30.79 -4.73 -28.67
CA ASN A 719 30.38 -5.89 -27.86
C ASN A 719 31.54 -6.74 -27.30
N GLU A 720 32.80 -6.50 -27.68
CA GLU A 720 33.94 -7.38 -27.33
C GLU A 720 34.50 -7.19 -25.91
N ALA A 721 33.99 -6.24 -25.13
CA ALA A 721 34.41 -6.00 -23.76
C ALA A 721 33.58 -6.85 -22.77
N ASP A 722 34.08 -8.00 -22.30
CA ASP A 722 33.32 -8.89 -21.42
C ASP A 722 33.32 -8.49 -19.93
N SER A 723 34.19 -7.55 -19.50
CA SER A 723 34.22 -7.04 -18.14
C SER A 723 33.87 -5.54 -18.01
N VAL A 724 33.54 -5.10 -16.78
CA VAL A 724 33.42 -3.67 -16.44
C VAL A 724 34.75 -2.94 -16.70
N PHE A 725 35.86 -3.65 -16.58
CA PHE A 725 37.22 -3.16 -16.79
C PHE A 725 37.52 -2.92 -18.28
N ASP A 726 37.12 -3.84 -19.17
CA ASP A 726 37.27 -3.65 -20.63
C ASP A 726 36.41 -2.50 -21.16
N ALA A 727 35.23 -2.30 -20.56
CA ALA A 727 34.38 -1.15 -20.84
C ALA A 727 35.01 0.16 -20.32
N VAL A 728 35.62 0.15 -19.14
CA VAL A 728 36.32 1.31 -18.57
C VAL A 728 37.59 1.64 -19.35
N ASN A 729 38.39 0.66 -19.78
CA ASN A 729 39.55 0.86 -20.63
C ASN A 729 39.18 1.30 -22.06
N GLY A 730 38.05 0.83 -22.60
CA GLY A 730 37.46 1.37 -23.84
C GLY A 730 37.02 2.84 -23.70
N LEU A 731 36.49 3.22 -22.54
CA LEU A 731 36.12 4.61 -22.20
C LEU A 731 37.36 5.50 -21.95
N LEU A 732 38.49 4.94 -21.50
CA LEU A 732 39.76 5.63 -21.27
C LEU A 732 40.64 5.76 -22.52
N SER A 733 40.49 4.86 -23.51
CA SER A 733 41.31 4.80 -24.74
C SER A 733 40.84 5.70 -25.89
N GLY A 734 39.68 6.35 -25.77
CA GLY A 734 39.35 7.56 -26.56
C GLY A 734 38.26 7.46 -27.64
N ASP A 735 37.50 6.37 -27.76
CA ASP A 735 36.50 6.22 -28.85
C ASP A 735 35.03 6.47 -28.48
N VAL A 736 34.74 7.01 -27.28
CA VAL A 736 33.37 7.37 -26.86
C VAL A 736 33.26 8.84 -26.46
N PRO A 737 32.55 9.70 -27.23
CA PRO A 737 32.44 11.12 -26.92
C PRO A 737 31.40 11.37 -25.81
N SER A 738 31.80 11.25 -24.54
CA SER A 738 31.33 12.09 -23.40
C SER A 738 31.84 11.67 -22.00
N CYS A 739 32.78 10.75 -21.84
CA CYS A 739 33.37 10.43 -20.54
C CYS A 739 34.83 10.88 -20.50
N HIS A 740 35.13 11.93 -19.75
CA HIS A 740 36.50 12.37 -19.54
C HIS A 740 37.29 11.27 -18.82
N ALA A 741 38.47 10.94 -19.36
CA ALA A 741 39.44 9.98 -18.84
C ALA A 741 40.13 10.42 -17.53
N SER A 742 39.46 11.23 -16.72
CA SER A 742 39.98 11.87 -15.52
C SER A 742 39.05 11.71 -14.32
N ASP A 743 38.20 10.69 -14.28
CA ASP A 743 37.38 10.38 -13.10
C ASP A 743 38.25 9.62 -12.08
N PRO A 744 38.59 10.23 -10.92
CA PRO A 744 39.42 9.60 -9.89
C PRO A 744 38.82 8.29 -9.36
N GLY A 745 37.50 8.09 -9.51
CA GLY A 745 36.82 6.88 -9.06
C GLY A 745 37.11 5.62 -9.88
N LEU A 746 37.64 5.75 -11.11
CA LEU A 746 37.94 4.61 -11.98
C LEU A 746 39.31 3.98 -11.67
N LEU A 747 40.34 4.80 -11.43
CA LEU A 747 41.68 4.33 -11.05
C LEU A 747 41.66 3.56 -9.72
N VAL A 748 40.86 4.02 -8.75
CA VAL A 748 40.68 3.33 -7.46
C VAL A 748 40.08 1.93 -7.65
N LEU A 749 39.19 1.72 -8.62
CA LEU A 749 38.59 0.41 -8.87
C LEU A 749 39.56 -0.60 -9.52
N GLU A 750 40.51 -0.11 -10.33
CA GLU A 750 41.58 -0.92 -10.93
C GLU A 750 42.56 -1.44 -9.87
N ASP A 751 43.03 -0.55 -9.00
CA ASP A 751 43.90 -0.94 -7.88
C ASP A 751 43.18 -1.92 -6.92
N CYS A 752 41.89 -1.69 -6.66
CA CYS A 752 41.07 -2.60 -5.86
C CYS A 752 40.85 -3.96 -6.54
N TRP A 753 40.77 -4.00 -7.88
CA TRP A 753 40.66 -5.25 -8.61
C TRP A 753 41.96 -6.04 -8.54
N ALA A 754 43.11 -5.39 -8.72
CA ALA A 754 44.42 -6.02 -8.54
C ALA A 754 44.56 -6.61 -7.13
N GLN A 755 44.21 -5.83 -6.10
CA GLN A 755 44.16 -6.28 -4.70
C GLN A 755 43.18 -7.45 -4.49
N TRP A 756 42.00 -7.40 -5.13
CA TRP A 756 41.00 -8.47 -5.04
C TRP A 756 41.49 -9.81 -5.58
N VAL A 757 42.29 -9.77 -6.65
CA VAL A 757 42.86 -10.95 -7.31
C VAL A 757 44.14 -11.44 -6.61
N SER A 758 44.95 -10.53 -6.06
CA SER A 758 46.23 -10.85 -5.42
C SER A 758 46.16 -11.04 -3.90
N GLY A 759 44.97 -11.01 -3.29
CA GLY A 759 44.78 -11.13 -1.85
C GLY A 759 45.29 -12.47 -1.30
N GLU A 760 45.70 -12.48 -0.02
CA GLU A 760 46.21 -13.68 0.67
C GLU A 760 45.19 -14.85 0.59
N PRO A 761 45.63 -16.09 0.30
CA PRO A 761 44.76 -17.26 0.30
C PRO A 761 44.16 -17.48 1.69
N LEU A 762 42.91 -17.94 1.75
CA LEU A 762 42.23 -18.26 3.01
C LEU A 762 43.08 -19.21 3.88
N PRO A 763 43.06 -19.07 5.23
CA PRO A 763 43.83 -19.92 6.13
C PRO A 763 43.62 -21.43 5.87
N ASP A 764 44.69 -22.22 6.02
CA ASP A 764 44.83 -23.66 5.70
C ASP A 764 43.69 -24.60 6.18
N ALA A 765 42.80 -24.16 7.06
CA ALA A 765 41.68 -24.94 7.59
C ALA A 765 40.72 -25.46 6.48
N LEU A 766 40.45 -24.65 5.45
CA LEU A 766 39.63 -25.06 4.29
C LEU A 766 40.35 -26.06 3.37
N HIS A 767 41.69 -26.01 3.32
CA HIS A 767 42.53 -26.94 2.57
C HIS A 767 42.65 -28.32 3.24
N SER A 768 42.49 -28.40 4.56
CA SER A 768 42.64 -29.64 5.34
C SER A 768 41.52 -30.69 5.13
N LYS A 769 40.38 -30.29 4.54
CA LYS A 769 39.23 -31.18 4.26
C LYS A 769 39.24 -31.80 2.85
N LEU A 770 40.28 -31.55 2.05
CA LEU A 770 40.44 -32.18 0.74
C LEU A 770 41.07 -33.58 0.89
N PRO A 771 40.52 -34.65 0.32
CA PRO A 771 41.33 -35.81 -0.01
C PRO A 771 42.44 -35.36 -0.97
N ALA A 772 43.66 -35.85 -0.74
CA ALA A 772 44.88 -35.44 -1.43
C ALA A 772 44.72 -35.32 -2.96
N ALA A 773 44.38 -34.12 -3.42
CA ALA A 773 44.48 -33.67 -4.80
C ALA A 773 45.34 -32.39 -4.82
N ARG A 774 46.50 -32.47 -4.16
CA ARG A 774 47.65 -31.65 -4.56
C ARG A 774 48.12 -32.27 -5.88
N HIS A 775 48.38 -31.45 -6.89
CA HIS A 775 48.78 -31.84 -8.27
C HIS A 775 47.64 -31.92 -9.29
N ASP A 776 47.01 -30.78 -9.60
CA ASP A 776 46.61 -30.52 -10.98
C ASP A 776 47.06 -29.10 -11.39
N PRO A 777 48.17 -28.95 -12.13
CA PRO A 777 48.72 -27.64 -12.51
C PRO A 777 47.86 -26.89 -13.54
N CYS A 778 46.82 -27.50 -14.09
CA CYS A 778 46.00 -26.90 -15.14
C CYS A 778 44.98 -25.84 -14.66
N PHE A 779 44.90 -25.57 -13.36
CA PHE A 779 43.85 -24.69 -12.78
C PHE A 779 44.22 -23.20 -12.66
N TRP A 780 45.50 -22.83 -12.83
CA TRP A 780 46.00 -21.46 -12.57
C TRP A 780 46.22 -20.59 -13.82
N GLY A 781 45.49 -20.85 -14.90
CA GLY A 781 45.61 -20.04 -16.11
C GLY A 781 44.25 -19.71 -16.70
N LEU A 782 43.71 -18.55 -16.33
CA LEU A 782 42.84 -17.68 -17.15
C LEU A 782 42.61 -16.35 -16.43
#